data_AF-A0A9E3XDQ1-F1
#
_entry.id   AF-A0A9E3XDQ1-F1
#
_cell.length_a   1.000
_cell.length_b   1.000
_cell.length_c   1.000
_cell.angle_alpha   90.00
_cell.angle_beta   90.00
_cell.angle_gamma   90.00
#
_symmetry.space_group_name_H-M   'P 1'
#
loop_
_entity.id
_entity.type
_entity.pdbx_description
1 polymer ?
#
loop_
_entity_poly.entity_id
_entity_poly.type
_entity_poly.pdbx_seq_one_letter_code
_entity_poly.pdbx_strand_id
1 'polypeptide(L)'
;NATNGGYFRMDMREVTQHLGLYTGGVATPANKLYTKVWGYGMENGTITYPGPTFVAMEDVGIDVSWNNNLPNTHLLPVDQTLHWAAPPRYPRNGQPTVVHLHGGHTESASDGLPEAWFTQGFAETGATFVKERYVYDNSQEAGTLWYHDHALGITRLNVYAGLAGFYFLRDDNELNLINTNVLPAEPYEVELVFQDRMFDESGQLFFPSDPSVPEVDPEGDWCDDPNNPNGGCEDLPNETAVAEFFGDIILVNGKAWPKYEVEPRKYRFRLLNGSDSRFYILKFENGSSYRTFHVIGTDDALLPQAVAKTELLLAPGERYDIVVDFTGMSGQSLVLENWAGDEPFKGFTSGGDLSDGEGGTLPPADPATTGKLMKFNISKSFDNGYAEASVVTGTTLRPAIAPLVQDGATRNLVLFEGLDEFGRLQPLLGTLEQGSQAWFEPITENPMLNDTEVWEVYNTTADAHPIHLHLVSFQILDRRPFEGEVEEKYQIQHDGSYGRGGRLEAGSIVIDEGAATGPESHEAGWKDTAVMYPGQVTRVIAKFDRPGRYVWHCHILSHEDHEMMRPFHVGDGTHKDQYLLLADDRVRFQSLYTAYGDVYSNGRAEFKNGDDGMLHGDVTAVDKIDIRERNTIHGDVTSGDRIRLYGDATVTGTISDYDDAVEEMAIPDLAPFSYGSDNVKVSAGEFLALPPGDYKQVKVYEDAILKLEAGVYNVQRLYLNKRSTLEVDAQLGAVTVNIDNKLDVVHDAEVVIDNGTSRDLTFNIDGSSSHKIRDGSIFQGNIIAPKATIRLQDDVYFKGSICAKRIEVYEGVELHHHGIDIMPHAAKVIAQGNGEAGEENGAIGNLPTEYSLDQNYPNPFNPTTTVRFALPEASNVTLKIYNILGQEVYTLARGNLEAGFHTFQWNATDQYGSRVASGIYIYRLQAGHFVQTKKMLLVK
;
A
#
# COMPACT_ATOMS: atom_id res chain seq x y z
N ASN A 1 17.34 -13.24 11.46
CA ASN A 1 17.74 -14.29 10.50
C ASN A 1 16.47 -15.00 10.07
N ALA A 2 16.19 -14.92 8.77
CA ALA A 2 15.03 -15.45 8.07
C ALA A 2 15.44 -16.25 6.81
N THR A 3 16.71 -16.68 6.69
CA THR A 3 17.25 -17.35 5.48
C THR A 3 16.64 -18.72 5.18
N ASN A 4 15.82 -19.26 6.07
CA ASN A 4 15.08 -20.52 5.89
C ASN A 4 13.57 -20.29 5.71
N GLY A 5 13.16 -19.04 5.45
CA GLY A 5 11.76 -18.62 5.37
C GLY A 5 11.08 -18.59 6.73
N GLY A 6 9.75 -18.53 6.72
CA GLY A 6 8.91 -18.73 7.91
C GLY A 6 8.05 -17.51 8.27
N TYR A 7 7.42 -17.59 9.43
CA TYR A 7 6.48 -16.59 9.94
C TYR A 7 7.10 -15.79 11.09
N PHE A 8 7.04 -14.46 10.97
CA PHE A 8 7.55 -13.50 11.95
C PHE A 8 6.41 -12.63 12.48
N ARG A 9 6.54 -12.22 13.73
CA ARG A 9 5.63 -11.27 14.38
C ARG A 9 6.46 -10.13 14.91
N MET A 10 6.12 -8.93 14.48
CA MET A 10 6.87 -7.71 14.71
C MET A 10 5.97 -6.72 15.42
N ASP A 11 6.32 -6.36 16.66
CA ASP A 11 5.57 -5.38 17.44
C ASP A 11 6.15 -3.97 17.24
N MET A 12 5.28 -2.99 17.08
CA MET A 12 5.60 -1.55 17.16
C MET A 12 5.30 -1.05 18.56
N ARG A 13 6.28 -0.46 19.28
CA ARG A 13 6.05 0.05 20.66
C ARG A 13 6.86 1.32 20.94
N GLU A 14 6.35 2.17 21.83
CA GLU A 14 7.16 3.22 22.46
C GLU A 14 8.17 2.60 23.43
N VAL A 15 9.43 3.01 23.32
CA VAL A 15 10.51 2.69 24.26
C VAL A 15 11.34 3.92 24.60
N THR A 16 12.19 3.80 25.62
CA THR A 16 13.09 4.87 26.07
C THR A 16 14.54 4.43 25.83
N GLN A 17 15.23 5.11 24.91
CA GLN A 17 16.57 4.74 24.45
C GLN A 17 17.60 5.85 24.73
N HIS A 18 18.82 5.48 25.12
CA HIS A 18 19.93 6.43 25.18
C HIS A 18 20.50 6.66 23.77
N LEU A 19 20.17 7.78 23.12
CA LEU A 19 20.62 8.08 21.75
C LEU A 19 22.03 8.70 21.69
N GLY A 20 22.86 8.56 22.73
CA GLY A 20 24.19 9.17 22.80
C GLY A 20 24.23 10.59 23.39
N LEU A 21 23.07 11.14 23.74
CA LEU A 21 22.92 12.48 24.34
C LEU A 21 23.33 12.53 25.82
N TYR A 22 23.81 13.69 26.27
CA TYR A 22 24.24 13.95 27.65
C TYR A 22 24.00 15.40 28.08
N THR A 23 23.62 15.62 29.34
CA THR A 23 23.54 16.96 29.94
C THR A 23 24.92 17.57 30.24
N GLY A 24 24.99 18.90 30.17
CA GLY A 24 26.15 19.67 30.64
C GLY A 24 27.46 19.45 29.89
N GLY A 25 27.43 18.89 28.68
CA GLY A 25 28.61 18.72 27.81
C GLY A 25 29.64 17.68 28.30
N VAL A 26 29.34 16.90 29.34
CA VAL A 26 30.26 15.88 29.87
C VAL A 26 29.62 14.50 29.82
N ALA A 27 30.18 13.62 28.98
CA ALA A 27 29.71 12.24 28.79
C ALA A 27 30.01 11.35 30.02
N THR A 28 29.15 11.39 31.03
CA THR A 28 29.20 10.50 32.20
C THR A 28 27.92 9.67 32.33
N PRO A 29 27.94 8.51 33.01
CA PRO A 29 26.73 7.73 33.26
C PRO A 29 25.61 8.48 34.00
N ALA A 30 25.98 9.47 34.84
CA ALA A 30 25.03 10.30 35.59
C ALA A 30 24.36 11.40 34.75
N ASN A 31 24.95 11.74 33.59
CA ASN A 31 24.48 12.82 32.72
C ASN A 31 23.72 12.31 31.49
N LYS A 32 23.49 10.99 31.35
CA LYS A 32 22.80 10.43 30.17
C LYS A 32 21.38 10.96 30.08
N LEU A 33 21.02 11.53 28.94
CA LEU A 33 19.64 11.77 28.56
C LEU A 33 19.07 10.50 27.89
N TYR A 34 17.79 10.25 28.08
CA TYR A 34 17.10 9.16 27.40
C TYR A 34 15.89 9.72 26.66
N THR A 35 15.74 9.31 25.41
CA THR A 35 14.75 9.81 24.47
C THR A 35 13.64 8.76 24.36
N LYS A 36 12.38 9.20 24.42
CA LYS A 36 11.26 8.41 23.89
C LYS A 36 11.40 8.27 22.38
N VAL A 37 11.29 7.04 21.90
CA VAL A 37 11.29 6.69 20.49
C VAL A 37 10.25 5.60 20.27
N TRP A 38 9.74 5.50 19.05
CA TRP A 38 9.07 4.31 18.57
C TRP A 38 10.09 3.38 17.95
N GLY A 39 9.76 2.10 17.88
CA GLY A 39 10.66 1.11 17.31
C GLY A 39 9.95 -0.21 17.05
N TYR A 40 10.63 -1.04 16.27
CA TYR A 40 10.20 -2.39 15.96
C TYR A 40 10.95 -3.42 16.81
N GLY A 41 10.34 -4.58 17.02
CA GLY A 41 11.03 -5.76 17.51
C GLY A 41 10.16 -7.01 17.43
N MET A 42 10.77 -8.19 17.48
CA MET A 42 10.03 -9.46 17.47
C MET A 42 9.04 -9.53 18.65
N GLU A 43 7.92 -10.25 18.49
CA GLU A 43 6.96 -10.53 19.57
C GLU A 43 7.70 -11.14 20.79
N ASN A 44 7.54 -10.52 21.97
CA ASN A 44 8.28 -10.83 23.21
C ASN A 44 9.81 -10.58 23.18
N GLY A 45 10.33 -9.95 22.12
CA GLY A 45 11.73 -9.55 21.97
C GLY A 45 12.04 -8.17 22.56
N THR A 46 13.25 -7.67 22.28
CA THR A 46 13.62 -6.28 22.56
C THR A 46 13.15 -5.41 21.39
N ILE A 47 12.42 -4.34 21.71
CA ILE A 47 12.07 -3.27 20.76
C ILE A 47 13.24 -2.28 20.71
N THR A 48 13.68 -1.91 19.51
CA THR A 48 14.81 -1.01 19.30
C THR A 48 14.55 0.03 18.21
N TYR A 49 15.30 1.12 18.26
CA TYR A 49 15.45 2.07 17.16
C TYR A 49 16.95 2.14 16.77
N PRO A 50 17.34 1.80 15.54
CA PRO A 50 16.53 1.16 14.49
C PRO A 50 15.95 -0.20 14.91
N GLY A 51 14.95 -0.66 14.17
CA GLY A 51 14.38 -2.00 14.29
C GLY A 51 15.40 -3.11 13.97
N PRO A 52 15.13 -4.37 14.35
CA PRO A 52 16.05 -5.47 14.11
C PRO A 52 16.18 -5.79 12.62
N THR A 53 17.41 -6.09 12.20
CA THR A 53 17.73 -6.39 10.81
C THR A 53 17.22 -7.78 10.40
N PHE A 54 16.38 -7.82 9.37
CA PHE A 54 16.05 -9.05 8.66
C PHE A 54 17.25 -9.48 7.81
N VAL A 55 17.46 -10.80 7.72
CA VAL A 55 18.48 -11.40 6.84
C VAL A 55 17.81 -12.59 6.17
N ALA A 56 17.37 -12.41 4.93
CA ALA A 56 16.60 -13.37 4.14
C ALA A 56 17.45 -13.93 2.98
N MET A 57 16.89 -14.87 2.23
CA MET A 57 17.48 -15.38 0.98
C MET A 57 16.52 -15.10 -0.18
N GLU A 58 17.10 -14.85 -1.36
CA GLU A 58 16.39 -14.84 -2.64
C GLU A 58 15.56 -16.11 -2.82
N ASP A 59 14.36 -15.97 -3.40
CA ASP A 59 13.34 -17.03 -3.61
C ASP A 59 12.89 -17.79 -2.33
N VAL A 60 13.21 -17.28 -1.13
CA VAL A 60 12.80 -17.87 0.14
C VAL A 60 11.80 -16.95 0.84
N GLY A 61 10.53 -17.12 0.50
CA GLY A 61 9.44 -16.30 1.02
C GLY A 61 9.26 -16.34 2.53
N ILE A 62 8.82 -15.21 3.09
CA ILE A 62 8.47 -15.04 4.51
C ILE A 62 7.08 -14.41 4.68
N ASP A 63 6.43 -14.77 5.79
CA ASP A 63 5.22 -14.12 6.28
C ASP A 63 5.58 -13.19 7.44
N VAL A 64 5.07 -11.97 7.49
CA VAL A 64 5.22 -11.06 8.63
C VAL A 64 3.86 -10.52 9.09
N SER A 65 3.57 -10.62 10.38
CA SER A 65 2.49 -9.84 11.02
C SER A 65 3.09 -8.64 11.73
N TRP A 66 2.66 -7.43 11.33
CA TRP A 66 3.06 -6.17 11.93
C TRP A 66 2.00 -5.75 12.96
N ASN A 67 2.33 -5.79 14.25
CA ASN A 67 1.39 -5.56 15.35
C ASN A 67 1.57 -4.15 15.93
N ASN A 68 0.64 -3.25 15.66
CA ASN A 68 0.64 -1.93 16.27
C ASN A 68 0.27 -2.05 17.78
N ASN A 69 1.22 -1.71 18.64
CA ASN A 69 1.07 -1.62 20.10
C ASN A 69 1.57 -0.25 20.62
N LEU A 70 1.41 0.79 19.80
CA LEU A 70 1.83 2.15 20.10
C LEU A 70 0.86 2.84 21.08
N PRO A 71 1.28 3.92 21.76
CA PRO A 71 0.39 4.74 22.56
C PRO A 71 -0.69 5.41 21.69
N ASN A 72 -1.83 5.72 22.29
CA ASN A 72 -2.90 6.48 21.65
C ASN A 72 -2.50 7.87 21.16
N THR A 73 -1.48 8.50 21.76
CA THR A 73 -1.04 9.85 21.41
C THR A 73 0.33 9.80 20.73
N HIS A 74 0.46 10.53 19.62
CA HIS A 74 1.70 10.67 18.87
C HIS A 74 2.82 11.31 19.71
N LEU A 75 4.09 11.01 19.40
CA LEU A 75 5.25 11.63 20.08
C LEU A 75 5.54 13.08 19.62
N LEU A 76 5.09 13.40 18.41
CA LEU A 76 5.39 14.60 17.62
C LEU A 76 4.07 15.29 17.25
N PRO A 77 4.07 16.60 16.94
CA PRO A 77 2.88 17.31 16.46
C PRO A 77 2.35 16.69 15.16
N VAL A 78 1.06 16.33 15.15
CA VAL A 78 0.35 15.83 13.96
C VAL A 78 -0.48 16.98 13.42
N ASP A 79 -0.11 17.46 12.24
CA ASP A 79 -0.94 18.35 11.44
C ASP A 79 -2.10 17.52 10.86
N GLN A 80 -3.33 17.96 11.16
CA GLN A 80 -4.57 17.26 10.77
C GLN A 80 -5.28 17.96 9.60
N THR A 81 -4.70 19.01 9.02
CA THR A 81 -5.17 19.65 7.77
C THR A 81 -4.43 19.17 6.53
N LEU A 82 -3.48 18.24 6.66
CA LEU A 82 -2.95 17.51 5.52
C LEU A 82 -3.94 16.45 5.05
N HIS A 83 -3.79 15.97 3.81
CA HIS A 83 -4.41 14.70 3.45
C HIS A 83 -3.70 13.55 4.18
N TRP A 84 -4.33 13.02 5.23
CA TRP A 84 -3.69 12.06 6.13
C TRP A 84 -4.56 10.85 6.49
N ALA A 85 -3.90 9.81 7.00
CA ALA A 85 -4.51 8.65 7.62
C ALA A 85 -5.28 9.09 8.87
N ALA A 86 -6.57 9.41 8.72
CA ALA A 86 -7.42 9.98 9.78
C ALA A 86 -8.40 8.94 10.38
N PRO A 87 -8.04 8.19 11.44
CA PRO A 87 -8.94 7.27 12.12
C PRO A 87 -10.20 7.98 12.68
N PRO A 88 -11.43 7.47 12.44
CA PRO A 88 -12.67 8.14 12.83
C PRO A 88 -12.80 8.46 14.33
N ARG A 89 -12.05 7.79 15.20
CA ARG A 89 -12.03 8.06 16.65
C ARG A 89 -10.68 8.57 17.15
N TYR A 90 -9.83 9.13 16.28
CA TYR A 90 -8.54 9.69 16.66
C TYR A 90 -8.65 10.68 17.84
N PRO A 91 -7.74 10.67 18.82
CA PRO A 91 -6.62 9.73 19.04
C PRO A 91 -7.00 8.48 19.90
N ARG A 92 -8.29 8.16 20.08
CA ARG A 92 -8.73 7.15 21.07
C ARG A 92 -8.41 5.70 20.72
N ASN A 93 -8.36 5.36 19.44
CA ASN A 93 -8.22 3.97 18.96
C ASN A 93 -6.80 3.63 18.51
N GLY A 94 -5.81 4.46 18.86
CA GLY A 94 -4.41 4.29 18.49
C GLY A 94 -3.96 5.27 17.41
N GLN A 95 -2.66 5.23 17.13
CA GLN A 95 -2.01 5.94 16.03
C GLN A 95 -2.01 5.05 14.79
N PRO A 96 -2.32 5.55 13.58
CA PRO A 96 -2.32 4.73 12.37
C PRO A 96 -0.88 4.43 11.91
N THR A 97 -0.66 3.21 11.44
CA THR A 97 0.63 2.73 10.93
C THR A 97 0.43 1.77 9.77
N VAL A 98 1.37 1.70 8.84
CA VAL A 98 1.46 0.68 7.78
C VAL A 98 2.93 0.46 7.44
N VAL A 99 3.37 -0.77 7.17
CA VAL A 99 4.80 -1.05 6.96
C VAL A 99 5.11 -1.31 5.49
N HIS A 100 5.88 -0.41 4.89
CA HIS A 100 6.48 -0.62 3.58
C HIS A 100 7.80 -1.41 3.70
N LEU A 101 8.08 -2.25 2.70
CA LEU A 101 9.39 -2.89 2.50
C LEU A 101 10.01 -2.29 1.23
N HIS A 102 10.84 -1.26 1.41
CA HIS A 102 11.52 -0.52 0.34
C HIS A 102 12.52 -1.42 -0.39
N GLY A 103 12.38 -1.49 -1.71
CA GLY A 103 13.06 -2.43 -2.62
C GLY A 103 12.42 -3.82 -2.64
N GLY A 104 11.26 -3.98 -2.00
CA GLY A 104 10.49 -5.22 -1.96
C GLY A 104 9.69 -5.44 -3.23
N HIS A 105 10.07 -6.42 -4.04
CA HIS A 105 9.23 -6.93 -5.15
C HIS A 105 8.05 -7.73 -4.60
N THR A 106 7.02 -7.00 -4.14
CA THR A 106 5.97 -7.47 -3.24
C THR A 106 4.60 -7.42 -3.93
N GLU A 107 3.64 -8.27 -3.53
CA GLU A 107 2.24 -8.06 -3.95
C GLU A 107 1.65 -6.80 -3.30
N SER A 108 0.83 -6.05 -4.04
CA SER A 108 0.16 -4.81 -3.59
C SER A 108 -0.42 -4.89 -2.16
N ALA A 109 -1.08 -6.00 -1.82
CA ALA A 109 -1.66 -6.25 -0.50
C ALA A 109 -0.64 -6.44 0.66
N SER A 110 0.66 -6.47 0.37
CA SER A 110 1.78 -6.53 1.34
C SER A 110 2.84 -5.48 1.08
N ASP A 111 2.59 -4.59 0.11
CA ASP A 111 3.50 -3.52 -0.26
C ASP A 111 3.52 -2.41 0.79
N GLY A 112 2.44 -2.25 1.57
CA GLY A 112 2.34 -1.23 2.60
C GLY A 112 1.78 0.10 2.08
N LEU A 113 0.77 0.04 1.21
CA LEU A 113 0.11 1.22 0.64
C LEU A 113 -0.31 2.24 1.72
N PRO A 114 -0.20 3.56 1.46
CA PRO A 114 -0.51 4.59 2.45
C PRO A 114 -1.91 4.52 3.07
N GLU A 115 -2.91 4.14 2.26
CA GLU A 115 -4.30 3.97 2.67
C GLU A 115 -4.61 2.60 3.32
N ALA A 116 -3.61 1.71 3.45
CA ALA A 116 -3.72 0.39 4.07
C ALA A 116 -3.29 0.41 5.55
N TRP A 117 -3.35 1.58 6.18
CA TRP A 117 -3.03 1.77 7.60
C TRP A 117 -3.97 1.01 8.54
N PHE A 118 -3.45 0.74 9.73
CA PHE A 118 -4.19 0.15 10.85
C PHE A 118 -3.73 0.75 12.17
N THR A 119 -4.67 0.92 13.10
CA THR A 119 -4.37 1.40 14.46
C THR A 119 -4.08 0.25 15.42
N GLN A 120 -3.96 0.56 16.72
CA GLN A 120 -3.64 -0.43 17.76
C GLN A 120 -4.64 -1.61 17.73
N GLY A 121 -4.10 -2.82 17.60
CA GLY A 121 -4.90 -4.06 17.56
C GLY A 121 -5.88 -4.15 16.37
N PHE A 122 -5.62 -3.44 15.27
CA PHE A 122 -6.48 -3.35 14.07
C PHE A 122 -7.88 -2.77 14.35
N ALA A 123 -8.04 -2.00 15.45
CA ALA A 123 -9.33 -1.45 15.87
C ALA A 123 -9.96 -0.51 14.82
N GLU A 124 -9.14 0.25 14.10
CA GLU A 124 -9.52 1.02 12.92
C GLU A 124 -8.53 0.72 11.78
N THR A 125 -9.03 0.66 10.55
CA THR A 125 -8.28 0.28 9.34
C THR A 125 -8.67 1.15 8.16
N GLY A 126 -7.67 1.56 7.37
CA GLY A 126 -7.85 2.41 6.19
C GLY A 126 -8.61 1.76 5.04
N ALA A 127 -8.77 2.52 3.95
CA ALA A 127 -9.61 2.15 2.81
C ALA A 127 -9.05 0.99 1.98
N THR A 128 -7.72 0.83 1.90
CA THR A 128 -7.07 -0.25 1.13
C THR A 128 -6.50 -1.36 1.99
N PHE A 129 -6.79 -1.37 3.31
CA PHE A 129 -6.40 -2.47 4.18
C PHE A 129 -7.20 -3.74 3.84
N VAL A 130 -6.51 -4.79 3.41
CA VAL A 130 -7.13 -6.08 3.04
C VAL A 130 -6.64 -7.29 3.85
N LYS A 131 -5.54 -7.18 4.62
CA LYS A 131 -5.00 -8.26 5.47
C LYS A 131 -3.99 -7.79 6.52
N GLU A 132 -3.95 -8.50 7.65
CA GLU A 132 -2.95 -8.31 8.73
C GLU A 132 -1.57 -8.94 8.45
N ARG A 133 -1.51 -9.91 7.52
CA ARG A 133 -0.31 -10.71 7.24
C ARG A 133 0.30 -10.31 5.91
N TYR A 134 1.49 -9.75 6.00
CA TYR A 134 2.31 -9.38 4.86
C TYR A 134 3.06 -10.61 4.37
N VAL A 135 3.17 -10.76 3.05
CA VAL A 135 3.86 -11.87 2.38
C VAL A 135 4.95 -11.25 1.51
N TYR A 136 6.20 -11.57 1.82
CA TYR A 136 7.37 -11.12 1.07
C TYR A 136 7.99 -12.34 0.38
N ASP A 137 7.80 -12.46 -0.94
CA ASP A 137 8.28 -13.62 -1.71
C ASP A 137 9.81 -13.67 -1.83
N ASN A 138 10.48 -12.52 -1.68
CA ASN A 138 11.92 -12.36 -1.86
C ASN A 138 12.41 -12.73 -3.28
N SER A 139 11.56 -12.50 -4.29
CA SER A 139 11.79 -12.91 -5.70
C SER A 139 12.51 -11.87 -6.58
N GLN A 140 13.23 -10.94 -5.97
CA GLN A 140 14.11 -9.97 -6.62
C GLN A 140 15.57 -10.24 -6.28
N GLU A 141 16.48 -9.60 -7.02
CA GLU A 141 17.92 -9.76 -6.81
C GLU A 141 18.35 -9.34 -5.38
N ALA A 142 19.43 -9.94 -4.88
CA ALA A 142 19.94 -9.66 -3.54
C ALA A 142 20.54 -8.24 -3.40
N GLY A 143 19.84 -7.39 -2.64
CA GLY A 143 20.19 -5.98 -2.38
C GLY A 143 20.30 -5.59 -0.91
N THR A 144 20.25 -4.28 -0.64
CA THR A 144 20.12 -3.71 0.71
C THR A 144 18.76 -3.05 0.82
N LEU A 145 17.75 -3.79 1.26
CA LEU A 145 16.42 -3.25 1.49
C LEU A 145 16.33 -2.68 2.91
N TRP A 146 15.22 -1.98 3.17
CA TRP A 146 14.85 -1.52 4.50
C TRP A 146 13.33 -1.48 4.63
N TYR A 147 12.82 -1.49 5.85
CA TYR A 147 11.39 -1.42 6.15
C TYR A 147 11.12 -0.23 7.06
N HIS A 148 10.02 0.47 6.81
CA HIS A 148 9.64 1.66 7.56
C HIS A 148 8.12 1.84 7.56
N ASP A 149 7.64 2.76 8.38
CA ASP A 149 6.23 3.18 8.31
C ASP A 149 5.97 4.02 7.04
N HIS A 150 4.76 3.92 6.49
CA HIS A 150 4.34 4.59 5.24
C HIS A 150 2.89 5.12 5.34
N ALA A 151 2.43 5.49 6.55
CA ALA A 151 1.02 5.87 6.75
C ALA A 151 0.74 7.28 6.23
N LEU A 152 -0.22 7.39 5.29
CA LEU A 152 -0.57 8.62 4.55
C LEU A 152 -0.54 9.89 5.41
N GLY A 153 0.18 10.92 4.97
CA GLY A 153 0.20 12.25 5.59
C GLY A 153 0.89 12.33 6.97
N ILE A 154 1.44 11.21 7.46
CA ILE A 154 2.23 11.13 8.70
C ILE A 154 3.48 10.24 8.58
N THR A 155 3.89 9.81 7.38
CA THR A 155 5.10 9.00 7.15
C THR A 155 6.30 9.67 7.81
N ARG A 156 6.48 10.98 7.58
CA ARG A 156 7.58 11.78 8.15
C ARG A 156 7.65 11.64 9.66
N LEU A 157 6.50 11.69 10.33
CA LEU A 157 6.39 11.67 11.79
C LEU A 157 6.65 10.27 12.37
N ASN A 158 6.09 9.23 11.74
CA ASN A 158 6.24 7.84 12.17
C ASN A 158 7.69 7.33 11.99
N VAL A 159 8.31 7.66 10.85
CA VAL A 159 9.73 7.35 10.58
C VAL A 159 10.66 8.18 11.47
N TYR A 160 10.37 9.48 11.67
CA TYR A 160 11.14 10.34 12.57
C TYR A 160 11.14 9.83 14.02
N ALA A 161 9.97 9.38 14.50
CA ALA A 161 9.80 8.77 15.81
C ALA A 161 10.63 7.48 16.01
N GLY A 162 10.97 6.77 14.93
CA GLY A 162 11.94 5.66 14.92
C GLY A 162 11.47 4.36 14.27
N LEU A 163 10.33 4.36 13.56
CA LEU A 163 9.83 3.19 12.83
C LEU A 163 10.59 2.98 11.50
N ALA A 164 11.84 2.51 11.60
CA ALA A 164 12.65 2.05 10.46
C ALA A 164 13.63 0.93 10.87
N GLY A 165 13.98 0.02 9.95
CA GLY A 165 14.98 -1.04 10.16
C GLY A 165 15.47 -1.67 8.85
N PHE A 166 16.61 -2.38 8.88
CA PHE A 166 17.20 -2.97 7.66
C PHE A 166 16.61 -4.33 7.26
N TYR A 167 16.65 -4.63 5.97
CA TYR A 167 16.31 -5.93 5.40
C TYR A 167 17.40 -6.37 4.40
N PHE A 168 18.24 -7.32 4.78
CA PHE A 168 19.28 -7.85 3.88
C PHE A 168 18.75 -9.06 3.14
N LEU A 169 18.53 -8.91 1.84
CA LEU A 169 18.33 -10.01 0.92
C LEU A 169 19.70 -10.53 0.45
N ARG A 170 19.85 -11.86 0.34
CA ARG A 170 21.11 -12.55 0.05
C ARG A 170 20.90 -13.58 -1.06
N ASP A 171 21.88 -13.77 -1.93
CA ASP A 171 21.87 -14.80 -2.97
C ASP A 171 23.10 -15.74 -2.86
N ASP A 172 23.09 -16.81 -3.67
CA ASP A 172 24.21 -17.75 -3.74
C ASP A 172 25.50 -17.09 -4.29
N ASN A 173 25.39 -16.04 -5.12
CA ASN A 173 26.55 -15.33 -5.66
C ASN A 173 27.28 -14.53 -4.58
N GLU A 174 26.58 -13.72 -3.81
CA GLU A 174 27.10 -12.97 -2.66
C GLU A 174 27.69 -13.92 -1.62
N LEU A 175 26.99 -15.00 -1.26
CA LEU A 175 27.52 -16.03 -0.36
C LEU A 175 28.80 -16.66 -0.91
N ASN A 176 28.89 -16.90 -2.22
CA ASN A 176 30.13 -17.39 -2.84
C ASN A 176 31.26 -16.33 -2.82
N LEU A 177 30.98 -15.05 -3.06
CA LEU A 177 31.96 -13.96 -2.93
C LEU A 177 32.50 -13.84 -1.49
N ILE A 178 31.63 -14.00 -0.49
CA ILE A 178 31.99 -14.02 0.92
C ILE A 178 32.86 -15.26 1.23
N ASN A 179 32.40 -16.46 0.85
CA ASN A 179 33.10 -17.74 1.11
C ASN A 179 34.47 -17.85 0.40
N THR A 180 34.65 -17.14 -0.72
CA THR A 180 35.93 -17.06 -1.46
C THR A 180 36.81 -15.89 -1.01
N ASN A 181 36.37 -15.09 -0.03
CA ASN A 181 37.06 -13.92 0.53
C ASN A 181 37.24 -12.78 -0.49
N VAL A 182 36.32 -12.66 -1.46
CA VAL A 182 36.22 -11.45 -2.27
C VAL A 182 35.61 -10.33 -1.45
N LEU A 183 34.44 -10.55 -0.86
CA LEU A 183 33.74 -9.60 0.02
C LEU A 183 34.10 -9.80 1.51
N PRO A 184 34.08 -8.74 2.33
CA PRO A 184 34.14 -8.86 3.80
C PRO A 184 32.93 -9.63 4.34
N ALA A 185 33.19 -10.64 5.18
CA ALA A 185 32.17 -11.39 5.93
C ALA A 185 31.87 -10.75 7.29
N GLU A 186 30.80 -11.16 7.98
CA GLU A 186 30.65 -10.92 9.42
C GLU A 186 31.93 -11.34 10.20
N PRO A 187 32.36 -10.60 11.25
CA PRO A 187 31.76 -9.38 11.82
C PRO A 187 32.29 -8.08 11.17
N TYR A 188 32.71 -8.12 9.91
CA TYR A 188 33.26 -6.98 9.15
C TYR A 188 32.32 -6.44 8.08
N GLU A 189 31.11 -7.00 8.00
CA GLU A 189 29.95 -6.37 7.37
C GLU A 189 29.15 -5.65 8.47
N VAL A 190 28.83 -4.37 8.22
CA VAL A 190 28.23 -3.48 9.21
C VAL A 190 27.18 -2.61 8.54
N GLU A 191 26.01 -2.51 9.15
CA GLU A 191 24.93 -1.62 8.70
C GLU A 191 25.17 -0.19 9.21
N LEU A 192 24.90 0.83 8.38
CA LEU A 192 25.00 2.24 8.75
C LEU A 192 23.79 3.00 8.18
N VAL A 193 22.76 3.21 9.02
CA VAL A 193 21.65 4.12 8.71
C VAL A 193 21.96 5.50 9.27
N PHE A 194 21.90 6.52 8.42
CA PHE A 194 22.07 7.93 8.75
C PHE A 194 20.69 8.58 8.90
N GLN A 195 20.48 9.27 10.02
CA GLN A 195 19.23 9.93 10.36
C GLN A 195 19.54 11.21 11.14
N ASP A 196 19.20 12.38 10.61
CA ASP A 196 19.30 13.63 11.37
C ASP A 196 18.08 13.84 12.27
N ARG A 197 18.29 14.45 13.44
CA ARG A 197 17.27 14.71 14.45
C ARG A 197 17.58 16.02 15.18
N MET A 198 16.54 16.67 15.69
CA MET A 198 16.61 17.72 16.71
C MET A 198 16.10 17.20 18.05
N PHE A 199 16.54 17.82 19.14
CA PHE A 199 16.13 17.45 20.51
C PHE A 199 15.87 18.68 21.38
N ASP A 200 14.94 18.55 22.33
CA ASP A 200 14.76 19.55 23.38
C ASP A 200 15.88 19.48 24.44
N GLU A 201 15.92 20.44 25.38
CA GLU A 201 16.91 20.45 26.47
C GLU A 201 16.82 19.22 27.41
N SER A 202 15.71 18.47 27.36
CA SER A 202 15.49 17.24 28.11
C SER A 202 15.86 15.97 27.33
N GLY A 203 16.30 16.12 26.07
CA GLY A 203 16.70 15.05 25.17
C GLY A 203 15.55 14.25 24.59
N GLN A 204 14.32 14.79 24.55
CA GLN A 204 13.23 14.22 23.75
C GLN A 204 13.32 14.71 22.30
N LEU A 205 12.75 13.93 21.38
CA LEU A 205 12.67 14.32 19.97
C LEU A 205 11.92 15.65 19.82
N PHE A 206 12.46 16.55 19.01
CA PHE A 206 11.79 17.76 18.56
C PHE A 206 11.58 17.65 17.05
N PHE A 207 10.39 17.98 16.57
CA PHE A 207 10.06 18.16 15.15
C PHE A 207 9.29 19.49 15.04
N PRO A 208 9.64 20.39 14.11
CA PRO A 208 9.01 21.70 14.00
C PRO A 208 7.54 21.58 13.54
N SER A 209 6.68 22.45 14.08
CA SER A 209 5.29 22.57 13.62
C SER A 209 4.73 23.98 13.83
N ASP A 210 5.61 24.99 13.91
CA ASP A 210 5.26 26.35 14.32
C ASP A 210 4.80 27.17 13.11
N PRO A 211 3.56 27.69 13.09
CA PRO A 211 3.02 28.46 11.96
C PRO A 211 3.72 29.81 11.72
N SER A 212 4.66 30.22 12.58
CA SER A 212 5.53 31.38 12.32
C SER A 212 6.80 31.08 11.52
N VAL A 213 6.97 29.83 11.06
CA VAL A 213 8.18 29.31 10.39
C VAL A 213 8.03 28.99 8.87
N PRO A 214 6.86 28.67 8.28
CA PRO A 214 6.84 28.22 6.89
C PRO A 214 7.13 29.35 5.90
N GLU A 215 7.59 28.97 4.70
CA GLU A 215 7.53 29.79 3.49
C GLU A 215 6.07 29.88 3.02
N VAL A 216 5.26 30.62 3.78
CA VAL A 216 3.85 30.90 3.47
C VAL A 216 3.80 32.01 2.43
N ASP A 217 3.27 31.70 1.25
CA ASP A 217 3.12 32.60 0.09
C ASP A 217 4.20 33.70 0.05
N PRO A 218 5.49 33.33 -0.17
CA PRO A 218 6.62 34.24 0.04
C PRO A 218 6.62 35.45 -0.90
N GLU A 219 5.84 35.39 -1.99
CA GLU A 219 5.62 36.50 -2.93
C GLU A 219 4.40 37.35 -2.55
N GLY A 220 3.46 36.81 -1.76
CA GLY A 220 2.20 37.43 -1.35
C GLY A 220 1.16 37.49 -2.47
N ASP A 221 1.37 36.70 -3.54
CA ASP A 221 0.61 36.81 -4.79
C ASP A 221 -0.59 35.85 -4.82
N TRP A 222 -0.69 34.84 -3.95
CA TRP A 222 -1.79 33.86 -3.92
C TRP A 222 -2.87 34.20 -2.88
N CYS A 223 -2.45 34.54 -1.66
CA CYS A 223 -3.37 34.84 -0.56
C CYS A 223 -4.07 36.19 -0.72
N ASP A 224 -3.45 37.13 -1.45
CA ASP A 224 -4.04 38.42 -1.83
C ASP A 224 -4.63 38.43 -3.28
N ASP A 225 -4.59 37.32 -4.05
CA ASP A 225 -5.13 37.32 -5.43
C ASP A 225 -6.66 37.53 -5.43
N PRO A 226 -7.19 38.58 -6.09
CA PRO A 226 -8.62 38.74 -6.32
C PRO A 226 -9.28 37.61 -7.15
N ASN A 227 -8.50 36.71 -7.77
CA ASN A 227 -8.99 35.54 -8.49
C ASN A 227 -8.82 34.22 -7.71
N ASN A 228 -8.28 34.25 -6.48
CA ASN A 228 -8.24 33.07 -5.62
C ASN A 228 -9.69 32.55 -5.38
N PRO A 229 -10.03 31.30 -5.76
CA PRO A 229 -11.41 30.80 -5.66
C PRO A 229 -11.99 30.80 -4.25
N ASN A 230 -11.14 30.70 -3.22
CA ASN A 230 -11.53 30.72 -1.81
C ASN A 230 -11.83 32.15 -1.32
N GLY A 231 -11.36 33.18 -2.04
CA GLY A 231 -11.43 34.59 -1.64
C GLY A 231 -10.31 35.04 -0.70
N GLY A 232 -9.23 34.25 -0.61
CA GLY A 232 -8.06 34.42 0.25
C GLY A 232 -7.61 33.09 0.84
N CYS A 233 -6.45 33.06 1.50
CA CYS A 233 -5.99 31.88 2.25
C CYS A 233 -6.67 31.74 3.62
N GLU A 234 -6.74 30.52 4.14
CA GLU A 234 -7.21 30.24 5.50
C GLU A 234 -6.16 30.57 6.59
N ASP A 235 -6.60 30.70 7.85
CA ASP A 235 -5.70 30.85 9.00
C ASP A 235 -4.92 29.54 9.25
N LEU A 236 -3.59 29.60 9.33
CA LEU A 236 -2.72 28.44 9.56
C LEU A 236 -3.11 27.62 10.82
N PRO A 237 -3.06 26.27 10.76
CA PRO A 237 -3.31 25.41 11.91
C PRO A 237 -2.22 25.56 13.00
N ASN A 238 -2.60 25.27 14.26
CA ASN A 238 -1.67 25.35 15.41
C ASN A 238 -0.45 24.42 15.24
N GLU A 239 -0.70 23.22 14.73
CA GLU A 239 0.31 22.27 14.27
C GLU A 239 0.37 22.40 12.75
N THR A 240 1.38 23.08 12.21
CA THR A 240 1.58 23.27 10.76
C THR A 240 2.74 22.41 10.26
N ALA A 241 2.53 21.63 9.20
CA ALA A 241 3.60 20.92 8.51
C ALA A 241 4.62 21.88 7.86
N VAL A 242 5.89 21.45 7.82
CA VAL A 242 6.96 22.11 7.06
C VAL A 242 7.24 21.31 5.79
N ALA A 243 7.63 21.97 4.70
CA ALA A 243 7.98 21.28 3.45
C ALA A 243 9.24 20.42 3.59
N GLU A 244 10.24 20.88 4.35
CA GLU A 244 11.46 20.11 4.62
C GLU A 244 11.93 20.20 6.08
N PHE A 245 12.66 19.18 6.50
CA PHE A 245 13.30 19.10 7.81
C PHE A 245 14.81 18.89 7.71
N PHE A 246 15.57 19.77 8.38
CA PHE A 246 17.03 19.69 8.54
C PHE A 246 17.40 19.65 10.03
N GLY A 247 17.73 18.47 10.53
CA GLY A 247 18.14 18.25 11.91
C GLY A 247 19.58 18.67 12.18
N ASP A 248 19.86 19.15 13.40
CA ASP A 248 21.17 19.65 13.83
C ASP A 248 22.08 18.57 14.46
N ILE A 249 21.50 17.43 14.88
CA ILE A 249 22.24 16.27 15.41
C ILE A 249 22.17 15.10 14.43
N ILE A 250 23.32 14.63 13.93
CA ILE A 250 23.38 13.42 13.09
C ILE A 250 23.45 12.17 13.95
N LEU A 251 22.52 11.24 13.74
CA LEU A 251 22.55 9.89 14.30
C LEU A 251 23.06 8.91 13.26
N VAL A 252 23.86 7.93 13.70
CA VAL A 252 24.15 6.71 12.95
C VAL A 252 23.73 5.52 13.81
N ASN A 253 22.86 4.66 13.27
CA ASN A 253 22.24 3.53 13.98
C ASN A 253 21.67 3.94 15.36
N GLY A 254 20.88 5.02 15.41
CA GLY A 254 20.24 5.49 16.64
C GLY A 254 21.20 6.08 17.69
N LYS A 255 22.40 6.53 17.30
CA LYS A 255 23.40 7.18 18.17
C LYS A 255 23.92 8.47 17.56
N ALA A 256 23.87 9.58 18.31
CA ALA A 256 24.49 10.85 17.93
C ALA A 256 26.02 10.71 17.80
N TRP A 257 26.57 11.09 16.65
CA TRP A 257 28.01 11.12 16.30
C TRP A 257 28.86 9.99 16.91
N PRO A 258 28.60 8.72 16.57
CA PRO A 258 29.21 7.59 17.25
C PRO A 258 30.67 7.38 16.86
N LYS A 259 31.37 6.62 17.71
CA LYS A 259 32.71 6.09 17.43
C LYS A 259 32.61 4.60 17.16
N TYR A 260 33.29 4.13 16.12
CA TYR A 260 33.34 2.72 15.76
C TYR A 260 34.79 2.23 15.74
N GLU A 261 35.09 1.19 16.51
CA GLU A 261 36.44 0.64 16.66
C GLU A 261 36.67 -0.46 15.61
N VAL A 262 37.52 -0.17 14.62
CA VAL A 262 37.81 -1.06 13.49
C VAL A 262 39.21 -1.68 13.60
N GLU A 263 39.35 -2.87 13.03
CA GLU A 263 40.65 -3.48 12.74
C GLU A 263 41.29 -2.84 11.51
N PRO A 264 42.63 -2.85 11.38
CA PRO A 264 43.32 -2.34 10.19
C PRO A 264 43.19 -3.34 9.02
N ARG A 265 41.99 -3.48 8.47
CA ARG A 265 41.61 -4.37 7.35
C ARG A 265 40.45 -3.80 6.53
N LYS A 266 39.94 -4.51 5.53
CA LYS A 266 38.70 -4.12 4.80
C LYS A 266 37.43 -4.42 5.59
N TYR A 267 36.49 -3.47 5.58
CA TYR A 267 35.13 -3.60 6.07
C TYR A 267 34.14 -3.33 4.95
N ARG A 268 32.97 -3.98 5.01
CA ARG A 268 31.80 -3.69 4.17
C ARG A 268 30.80 -2.89 4.99
N PHE A 269 30.32 -1.79 4.43
CA PHE A 269 29.30 -0.95 5.04
C PHE A 269 28.08 -0.87 4.12
N ARG A 270 26.93 -1.34 4.62
CA ARG A 270 25.63 -1.19 3.95
C ARG A 270 25.01 0.12 4.43
N LEU A 271 25.05 1.14 3.57
CA LEU A 271 24.61 2.50 3.86
C LEU A 271 23.12 2.67 3.55
N LEU A 272 22.42 3.44 4.39
CA LEU A 272 21.05 3.90 4.16
C LEU A 272 20.95 5.36 4.61
N ASN A 273 20.27 6.19 3.83
CA ASN A 273 19.77 7.47 4.29
C ASN A 273 18.30 7.32 4.68
N GLY A 274 18.03 7.32 6.00
CA GLY A 274 16.69 7.30 6.60
C GLY A 274 16.36 8.62 7.30
N SER A 275 16.92 9.72 6.81
CA SER A 275 16.56 11.09 7.18
C SER A 275 15.28 11.54 6.49
N ASP A 276 14.78 12.71 6.88
CA ASP A 276 13.55 13.28 6.34
C ASP A 276 13.75 13.89 4.95
N SER A 277 14.45 15.03 4.88
CA SER A 277 14.82 15.72 3.63
C SER A 277 16.31 15.64 3.30
N ARG A 278 17.15 15.46 4.32
CA ARG A 278 18.59 15.70 4.21
C ARG A 278 19.31 14.76 3.25
N PHE A 279 19.91 15.32 2.21
CA PHE A 279 20.94 14.67 1.40
C PHE A 279 22.29 14.62 2.13
N TYR A 280 23.10 13.59 1.84
CA TYR A 280 24.49 13.51 2.30
C TYR A 280 25.48 13.43 1.13
N ILE A 281 26.61 14.12 1.23
CA ILE A 281 27.80 13.87 0.38
C ILE A 281 28.90 13.31 1.27
N LEU A 282 29.09 12.00 1.20
CA LEU A 282 29.90 11.22 2.12
C LEU A 282 31.38 11.25 1.74
N LYS A 283 32.25 11.77 2.62
CA LYS A 283 33.72 11.78 2.42
C LYS A 283 34.44 11.21 3.65
N PHE A 284 35.42 10.33 3.42
CA PHE A 284 36.24 9.76 4.50
C PHE A 284 37.51 10.60 4.73
N GLU A 285 37.44 11.54 5.66
CA GLU A 285 38.53 12.45 6.04
C GLU A 285 39.70 11.70 6.69
N ASN A 286 40.92 12.00 6.21
CA ASN A 286 42.18 11.46 6.68
C ASN A 286 43.27 12.56 6.75
N GLY A 287 43.16 13.44 7.74
CA GLY A 287 44.08 14.53 8.08
C GLY A 287 44.02 15.74 7.16
N SER A 288 44.34 15.55 5.88
CA SER A 288 44.31 16.60 4.84
C SER A 288 44.08 15.99 3.45
N SER A 289 43.44 14.82 3.42
CA SER A 289 43.18 14.02 2.23
C SER A 289 41.94 13.15 2.47
N TYR A 290 41.26 12.73 1.40
CA TYR A 290 40.13 11.81 1.50
C TYR A 290 40.54 10.38 1.13
N ARG A 291 40.03 9.39 1.87
CA ARG A 291 40.28 7.97 1.62
C ARG A 291 39.39 7.48 0.48
N THR A 292 39.98 6.81 -0.51
CA THR A 292 39.21 6.07 -1.53
C THR A 292 38.52 4.87 -0.90
N PHE A 293 37.25 4.67 -1.25
CA PHE A 293 36.45 3.50 -0.95
C PHE A 293 35.87 2.92 -2.25
N HIS A 294 35.27 1.73 -2.18
CA HIS A 294 34.72 1.04 -3.34
C HIS A 294 33.22 0.85 -3.18
N VAL A 295 32.40 1.44 -4.05
CA VAL A 295 30.98 1.09 -4.17
C VAL A 295 30.91 -0.29 -4.84
N ILE A 296 30.16 -1.21 -4.23
CA ILE A 296 29.98 -2.59 -4.68
C ILE A 296 28.52 -2.94 -4.95
N GLY A 297 27.56 -2.13 -4.50
CA GLY A 297 26.14 -2.29 -4.75
C GLY A 297 25.36 -0.98 -4.59
N THR A 298 24.19 -0.95 -5.22
CA THR A 298 23.17 0.11 -5.17
C THR A 298 22.00 -0.37 -4.30
N ASP A 299 20.83 0.27 -4.45
CA ASP A 299 19.57 -0.06 -3.77
C ASP A 299 19.27 -1.57 -3.79
N ASP A 300 19.19 -2.13 -5.01
CA ASP A 300 18.59 -3.45 -5.28
C ASP A 300 19.53 -4.49 -5.93
N ALA A 301 20.84 -4.24 -5.99
CA ALA A 301 21.81 -5.30 -6.29
C ALA A 301 23.26 -4.91 -5.98
N LEU A 302 24.14 -5.92 -6.01
CA LEU A 302 25.55 -5.69 -6.33
C LEU A 302 25.70 -5.09 -7.76
N LEU A 303 26.65 -4.17 -7.91
CA LEU A 303 27.13 -3.68 -9.21
C LEU A 303 27.91 -4.79 -9.94
N PRO A 304 28.02 -4.78 -11.29
CA PRO A 304 28.87 -5.73 -12.03
C PRO A 304 30.33 -5.75 -11.57
N GLN A 305 30.86 -4.58 -11.22
CA GLN A 305 32.23 -4.39 -10.75
C GLN A 305 32.32 -3.35 -9.65
N ALA A 306 33.30 -3.50 -8.75
CA ALA A 306 33.58 -2.54 -7.69
C ALA A 306 34.12 -1.19 -8.25
N VAL A 307 33.45 -0.08 -7.94
CA VAL A 307 33.73 1.27 -8.45
C VAL A 307 34.42 2.10 -7.37
N ALA A 308 35.61 2.65 -7.66
CA ALA A 308 36.31 3.50 -6.71
C ALA A 308 35.73 4.92 -6.66
N LYS A 309 35.42 5.41 -5.46
CA LYS A 309 34.98 6.79 -5.21
C LYS A 309 35.76 7.38 -4.02
N THR A 310 35.82 8.71 -3.97
CA THR A 310 36.31 9.51 -2.82
C THR A 310 35.21 10.34 -2.18
N GLU A 311 34.08 10.43 -2.87
CA GLU A 311 32.83 11.08 -2.44
C GLU A 311 31.65 10.31 -3.03
N LEU A 312 30.52 10.30 -2.32
CA LEU A 312 29.30 9.61 -2.73
C LEU A 312 28.11 10.46 -2.29
N LEU A 313 27.24 10.82 -3.23
CA LEU A 313 25.93 11.39 -2.92
C LEU A 313 25.03 10.25 -2.40
N LEU A 314 24.21 10.55 -1.39
CA LEU A 314 23.25 9.62 -0.80
C LEU A 314 22.00 10.42 -0.41
N ALA A 315 20.98 10.37 -1.26
CA ALA A 315 19.69 11.01 -1.05
C ALA A 315 18.78 10.18 -0.12
N PRO A 316 17.73 10.78 0.49
CA PRO A 316 16.71 10.04 1.24
C PRO A 316 16.21 8.78 0.49
N GLY A 317 16.09 7.66 1.20
CA GLY A 317 15.65 6.37 0.64
C GLY A 317 16.70 5.60 -0.19
N GLU A 318 17.80 6.23 -0.63
CA GLU A 318 18.88 5.51 -1.33
C GLU A 318 19.69 4.60 -0.40
N ARG A 319 20.22 3.50 -0.97
CA ARG A 319 21.20 2.64 -0.33
C ARG A 319 22.42 2.43 -1.23
N TYR A 320 23.59 2.40 -0.61
CA TYR A 320 24.82 1.99 -1.27
C TYR A 320 25.58 1.01 -0.39
N ASP A 321 26.10 -0.04 -1.01
CA ASP A 321 26.98 -0.99 -0.36
C ASP A 321 28.42 -0.65 -0.72
N ILE A 322 29.26 -0.38 0.29
CA ILE A 322 30.64 0.07 0.08
C ILE A 322 31.66 -0.79 0.83
N VAL A 323 32.89 -0.87 0.30
CA VAL A 323 34.05 -1.44 0.99
C VAL A 323 35.09 -0.36 1.27
N VAL A 324 35.45 -0.22 2.54
CA VAL A 324 36.47 0.71 3.03
C VAL A 324 37.66 -0.10 3.52
N ASP A 325 38.85 0.21 2.99
CA ASP A 325 40.09 -0.45 3.38
C ASP A 325 40.81 0.36 4.49
N PHE A 326 40.91 -0.18 5.71
CA PHE A 326 41.69 0.39 6.82
C PHE A 326 43.09 -0.24 6.98
N THR A 327 43.54 -1.06 6.01
CA THR A 327 44.82 -1.78 6.08
C THR A 327 46.00 -0.79 6.20
N GLY A 328 46.91 -1.10 7.12
CA GLY A 328 48.08 -0.25 7.42
C GLY A 328 47.79 1.00 8.26
N MET A 329 46.55 1.22 8.70
CA MET A 329 46.13 2.44 9.42
C MET A 329 46.09 2.28 10.95
N SER A 330 46.70 1.23 11.50
CA SER A 330 46.69 0.94 12.95
C SER A 330 47.13 2.14 13.80
N GLY A 331 46.28 2.54 14.75
CA GLY A 331 46.48 3.70 15.63
C GLY A 331 46.04 5.04 15.03
N GLN A 332 45.55 5.09 13.80
CA GLN A 332 44.98 6.27 13.17
C GLN A 332 43.46 6.35 13.41
N SER A 333 42.81 7.37 12.87
CA SER A 333 41.36 7.50 12.87
C SER A 333 40.87 8.25 11.63
N LEU A 334 39.71 7.88 11.10
CA LEU A 334 39.02 8.59 10.01
C LEU A 334 37.72 9.20 10.52
N VAL A 335 37.34 10.36 10.01
CA VAL A 335 35.98 10.92 10.18
C VAL A 335 35.20 10.68 8.90
N LEU A 336 33.95 10.22 9.01
CA LEU A 336 33.00 10.28 7.91
C LEU A 336 32.30 11.64 7.97
N GLU A 337 32.54 12.47 6.96
CA GLU A 337 32.02 13.82 6.83
C GLU A 337 30.83 13.89 5.86
N ASN A 338 29.97 14.88 6.10
CA ASN A 338 28.94 15.32 5.16
C ASN A 338 29.43 16.59 4.46
N TRP A 339 29.29 16.64 3.14
CA TRP A 339 29.59 17.79 2.30
C TRP A 339 28.38 18.33 1.53
N ALA A 340 27.17 17.80 1.73
CA ALA A 340 25.91 18.44 1.32
C ALA A 340 25.63 19.65 2.23
N GLY A 341 24.71 20.53 1.85
CA GLY A 341 24.29 21.69 2.66
C GLY A 341 23.45 21.32 3.90
N ASP A 342 23.07 22.34 4.65
CA ASP A 342 22.05 22.30 5.73
C ASP A 342 20.72 22.92 5.25
N GLU A 343 20.40 22.71 3.98
CA GLU A 343 19.34 23.37 3.20
C GLU A 343 18.94 22.48 1.99
N PRO A 344 17.86 22.81 1.23
CA PRO A 344 17.41 22.02 0.10
C PRO A 344 18.52 21.71 -0.91
N PHE A 345 18.57 20.48 -1.43
CA PHE A 345 19.66 20.06 -2.31
C PHE A 345 19.38 20.41 -3.78
N LYS A 346 20.00 21.50 -4.26
CA LYS A 346 19.80 22.03 -5.63
C LYS A 346 20.78 21.46 -6.67
N GLY A 347 21.43 20.34 -6.36
CA GLY A 347 22.43 19.71 -7.23
C GLY A 347 23.79 20.41 -7.26
N PHE A 348 24.47 20.32 -8.40
CA PHE A 348 25.86 20.77 -8.57
C PHE A 348 25.98 21.80 -9.70
N THR A 349 26.85 22.79 -9.48
CA THR A 349 27.30 23.69 -10.55
C THR A 349 28.13 22.93 -11.60
N SER A 350 28.34 23.54 -12.77
CA SER A 350 29.30 23.02 -13.77
C SER A 350 30.75 22.92 -13.28
N GLY A 351 31.09 23.53 -12.13
CA GLY A 351 32.38 23.39 -11.47
C GLY A 351 32.51 22.18 -10.55
N GLY A 352 31.40 21.52 -10.20
CA GLY A 352 31.34 20.44 -9.21
C GLY A 352 31.11 20.91 -7.77
N ASP A 353 31.02 22.22 -7.53
CA ASP A 353 30.59 22.79 -6.25
C ASP A 353 29.06 22.69 -6.09
N LEU A 354 28.54 22.66 -4.85
CA LEU A 354 27.09 22.71 -4.57
C LEU A 354 26.44 23.91 -5.26
N SER A 355 25.31 23.72 -5.95
CA SER A 355 24.58 24.81 -6.60
C SER A 355 23.61 25.49 -5.63
N ASP A 356 23.40 26.80 -5.78
CA ASP A 356 22.32 27.56 -5.12
C ASP A 356 21.02 27.64 -5.95
N GLY A 357 20.98 27.00 -7.12
CA GLY A 357 19.88 27.11 -8.09
C GLY A 357 19.95 28.34 -9.00
N GLU A 358 20.66 29.39 -8.60
CA GLU A 358 20.79 30.66 -9.34
C GLU A 358 22.12 30.78 -10.11
N GLY A 359 22.93 29.72 -10.10
CA GLY A 359 24.22 29.64 -10.80
C GLY A 359 25.44 30.09 -9.97
N GLY A 360 25.24 30.38 -8.68
CA GLY A 360 26.30 30.50 -7.68
C GLY A 360 26.52 29.20 -6.91
N THR A 361 26.97 29.30 -5.66
CA THR A 361 27.42 28.14 -4.86
C THR A 361 26.98 28.19 -3.41
N LEU A 362 26.43 27.08 -2.90
CA LEU A 362 26.07 26.92 -1.48
C LEU A 362 27.26 26.49 -0.61
N PRO A 363 27.25 26.84 0.68
CA PRO A 363 28.19 26.28 1.66
C PRO A 363 27.88 24.80 1.95
N PRO A 364 28.89 23.97 2.28
CA PRO A 364 28.64 22.65 2.86
C PRO A 364 28.13 22.77 4.31
N ALA A 365 27.52 21.70 4.80
CA ALA A 365 27.00 21.57 6.16
C ALA A 365 28.01 21.93 7.25
N ASP A 366 27.53 22.42 8.40
CA ASP A 366 28.37 22.96 9.47
C ASP A 366 29.46 21.96 9.89
N PRO A 367 30.76 22.26 9.64
CA PRO A 367 31.86 21.37 9.97
C PRO A 367 32.07 21.22 11.48
N ALA A 368 31.32 21.90 12.34
CA ALA A 368 31.24 21.63 13.77
C ALA A 368 30.31 20.45 14.08
N THR A 369 29.14 20.36 13.43
CA THR A 369 27.99 19.49 13.75
C THR A 369 27.60 18.56 12.60
N THR A 370 26.74 19.01 11.69
CA THR A 370 26.07 18.24 10.62
C THR A 370 27.02 17.81 9.50
N GLY A 371 28.11 18.55 9.31
CA GLY A 371 29.27 18.17 8.49
C GLY A 371 30.02 16.91 8.97
N LYS A 372 29.61 16.27 10.08
CA LYS A 372 30.17 15.02 10.59
C LYS A 372 29.07 14.00 10.85
N LEU A 373 29.30 12.74 10.47
CA LEU A 373 28.39 11.63 10.75
C LEU A 373 28.93 10.74 11.87
N MET A 374 30.15 10.22 11.72
CA MET A 374 30.75 9.30 12.69
C MET A 374 32.28 9.27 12.61
N LYS A 375 32.92 8.63 13.59
CA LYS A 375 34.39 8.47 13.63
C LYS A 375 34.82 7.01 13.73
N PHE A 376 35.66 6.59 12.79
CA PHE A 376 36.33 5.29 12.81
C PHE A 376 37.67 5.41 13.55
N ASN A 377 37.88 4.60 14.58
CA ASN A 377 39.15 4.48 15.28
C ASN A 377 39.78 3.14 14.88
N ILE A 378 40.95 3.16 14.24
CA ILE A 378 41.62 1.95 13.77
C ILE A 378 42.49 1.39 14.92
N SER A 379 41.85 1.00 16.03
CA SER A 379 42.52 0.59 17.27
C SER A 379 42.22 -0.85 17.72
N LYS A 380 41.22 -1.50 17.11
CA LYS A 380 40.86 -2.89 17.44
C LYS A 380 41.99 -3.84 17.04
N SER A 381 42.28 -4.82 17.90
CA SER A 381 43.33 -5.81 17.65
C SER A 381 42.96 -6.70 16.47
N PHE A 382 43.87 -6.82 15.49
CA PHE A 382 43.68 -7.61 14.27
C PHE A 382 43.49 -9.10 14.58
N ASP A 383 42.37 -9.67 14.15
CA ASP A 383 42.07 -11.09 14.33
C ASP A 383 42.51 -11.90 13.11
N ASN A 384 43.48 -12.79 13.32
CA ASN A 384 44.01 -13.68 12.29
C ASN A 384 43.07 -14.88 12.00
N GLY A 385 41.96 -15.01 12.72
CA GLY A 385 40.92 -16.01 12.46
C GLY A 385 40.12 -15.77 11.18
N TYR A 386 40.14 -14.54 10.64
CA TYR A 386 39.40 -14.15 9.45
C TYR A 386 40.34 -13.80 8.29
N ALA A 387 40.08 -14.37 7.12
CA ALA A 387 40.82 -14.02 5.90
C ALA A 387 40.47 -12.60 5.43
N GLU A 388 41.41 -11.94 4.75
CA GLU A 388 41.24 -10.56 4.27
C GLU A 388 40.49 -10.53 2.94
N ALA A 389 39.54 -9.60 2.81
CA ALA A 389 38.78 -9.40 1.59
C ALA A 389 39.65 -8.83 0.45
N SER A 390 39.40 -9.28 -0.78
CA SER A 390 40.21 -8.92 -1.95
C SER A 390 39.68 -7.74 -2.78
N VAL A 391 38.56 -7.10 -2.40
CA VAL A 391 37.96 -6.00 -3.19
C VAL A 391 38.95 -4.88 -3.50
N VAL A 392 39.06 -4.58 -4.79
CA VAL A 392 39.74 -3.42 -5.40
C VAL A 392 38.93 -2.95 -6.62
N THR A 393 39.27 -1.79 -7.19
CA THR A 393 38.61 -1.24 -8.38
C THR A 393 38.60 -2.26 -9.53
N GLY A 394 37.44 -2.48 -10.14
CA GLY A 394 37.27 -3.46 -11.22
C GLY A 394 37.17 -4.92 -10.77
N THR A 395 37.10 -5.20 -9.46
CA THR A 395 36.76 -6.54 -8.96
C THR A 395 35.40 -6.93 -9.50
N THR A 396 35.32 -8.06 -10.22
CA THR A 396 34.04 -8.60 -10.71
C THR A 396 33.22 -9.16 -9.55
N LEU A 397 31.98 -8.72 -9.44
CA LEU A 397 31.05 -9.13 -8.38
C LEU A 397 29.90 -9.97 -8.94
N ARG A 398 29.48 -9.73 -10.18
CA ARG A 398 28.41 -10.47 -10.87
C ARG A 398 28.56 -10.35 -12.40
N PRO A 399 27.79 -11.10 -13.21
CA PRO A 399 27.64 -10.81 -14.64
C PRO A 399 27.15 -9.38 -14.89
N ALA A 400 27.46 -8.83 -16.07
CA ALA A 400 26.94 -7.52 -16.46
C ALA A 400 25.41 -7.52 -16.49
N ILE A 401 24.81 -6.47 -15.91
CA ILE A 401 23.36 -6.25 -15.95
C ILE A 401 22.96 -6.02 -17.42
N ALA A 402 21.91 -6.72 -17.86
CA ALA A 402 21.39 -6.56 -19.21
C ALA A 402 20.58 -5.26 -19.30
N PRO A 403 20.82 -4.40 -20.30
CA PRO A 403 19.94 -3.26 -20.55
C PRO A 403 18.50 -3.73 -20.77
N LEU A 404 17.54 -3.09 -20.10
CA LEU A 404 16.13 -3.31 -20.39
C LEU A 404 15.81 -2.84 -21.82
N VAL A 405 14.83 -3.51 -22.45
CA VAL A 405 14.35 -3.17 -23.79
C VAL A 405 12.90 -2.74 -23.64
N GLN A 406 12.64 -1.48 -23.95
CA GLN A 406 11.29 -0.93 -23.89
C GLN A 406 10.36 -1.65 -24.89
N ASP A 407 9.24 -2.13 -24.39
CA ASP A 407 8.11 -2.66 -25.17
C ASP A 407 6.76 -2.06 -24.78
N GLY A 408 6.68 -1.38 -23.62
CA GLY A 408 5.55 -0.56 -23.18
C GLY A 408 5.69 0.93 -23.50
N ALA A 409 4.87 1.76 -22.85
CA ALA A 409 4.79 3.19 -23.09
C ALA A 409 6.04 3.99 -22.68
N THR A 410 6.12 5.23 -23.14
CA THR A 410 6.92 6.29 -22.48
C THR A 410 5.94 7.19 -21.72
N ARG A 411 6.18 7.43 -20.42
CA ARG A 411 5.36 8.32 -19.59
C ARG A 411 6.06 9.65 -19.35
N ASN A 412 5.31 10.74 -19.49
CA ASN A 412 5.80 12.11 -19.31
C ASN A 412 5.28 12.65 -17.98
N LEU A 413 6.11 12.55 -16.94
CA LEU A 413 5.79 12.88 -15.56
C LEU A 413 6.49 14.18 -15.18
N VAL A 414 5.89 14.98 -14.31
CA VAL A 414 6.40 16.32 -13.97
C VAL A 414 6.37 16.53 -12.46
N LEU A 415 7.42 17.16 -11.93
CA LEU A 415 7.53 17.57 -10.53
C LEU A 415 7.23 19.06 -10.44
N PHE A 416 6.30 19.45 -9.58
CA PHE A 416 5.84 20.84 -9.40
C PHE A 416 6.00 21.30 -7.95
N GLU A 417 6.09 22.61 -7.76
CA GLU A 417 5.92 23.29 -6.48
C GLU A 417 4.69 24.18 -6.56
N GLY A 418 3.78 24.04 -5.60
CA GLY A 418 2.52 24.75 -5.49
C GLY A 418 2.35 25.43 -4.13
N LEU A 419 1.14 25.93 -3.87
CA LEU A 419 0.70 26.38 -2.56
C LEU A 419 -0.64 25.71 -2.23
N ASP A 420 -0.88 25.41 -0.97
CA ASP A 420 -2.16 24.89 -0.51
C ASP A 420 -3.20 26.00 -0.19
N GLU A 421 -4.32 25.64 0.41
CA GLU A 421 -5.41 26.56 0.84
C GLU A 421 -5.02 27.51 1.98
N PHE A 422 -3.96 27.17 2.73
CA PHE A 422 -3.35 28.00 3.77
C PHE A 422 -2.18 28.85 3.23
N GLY A 423 -1.82 28.69 1.95
CA GLY A 423 -0.67 29.33 1.33
C GLY A 423 0.68 28.70 1.70
N ARG A 424 0.70 27.48 2.25
CA ARG A 424 1.94 26.73 2.54
C ARG A 424 2.50 26.12 1.26
N LEU A 425 3.83 26.05 1.13
CA LEU A 425 4.50 25.34 0.04
C LEU A 425 4.02 23.87 -0.03
N GLN A 426 3.54 23.48 -1.22
CA GLN A 426 2.98 22.14 -1.50
C GLN A 426 3.69 21.53 -2.72
N PRO A 427 4.74 20.72 -2.52
CA PRO A 427 5.35 19.93 -3.58
C PRO A 427 4.37 18.88 -4.12
N LEU A 428 4.29 18.76 -5.44
CA LEU A 428 3.27 17.99 -6.15
C LEU A 428 3.90 17.17 -7.28
N LEU A 429 3.36 15.97 -7.49
CA LEU A 429 3.62 15.20 -8.70
C LEU A 429 2.55 15.51 -9.75
N GLY A 430 2.73 15.03 -10.97
CA GLY A 430 1.74 15.19 -12.01
C GLY A 430 2.21 14.67 -13.36
N THR A 431 1.41 14.97 -14.38
CA THR A 431 1.65 14.57 -15.77
C THR A 431 1.77 15.78 -16.68
N LEU A 432 2.47 15.61 -17.80
CA LEU A 432 2.54 16.65 -18.83
C LEU A 432 1.16 16.98 -19.44
N GLU A 433 0.20 16.05 -19.35
CA GLU A 433 -1.15 16.23 -19.89
C GLU A 433 -2.08 16.97 -18.92
N GLN A 434 -2.05 16.64 -17.62
CA GLN A 434 -3.02 17.11 -16.62
C GLN A 434 -2.45 18.17 -15.65
N GLY A 435 -1.15 18.44 -15.70
CA GLY A 435 -0.44 19.31 -14.75
C GLY A 435 -0.19 18.63 -13.41
N SER A 436 -0.01 19.43 -12.35
CA SER A 436 0.09 18.98 -10.96
C SER A 436 -1.16 18.24 -10.51
N GLN A 437 -1.01 17.25 -9.63
CA GLN A 437 -2.09 16.40 -9.16
C GLN A 437 -1.87 16.01 -7.70
N ALA A 438 -2.93 16.08 -6.90
CA ALA A 438 -2.96 15.59 -5.51
C ALA A 438 -3.07 14.06 -5.45
N TRP A 439 -2.84 13.45 -4.28
CA TRP A 439 -2.86 11.99 -4.11
C TRP A 439 -4.25 11.40 -4.43
N PHE A 440 -5.33 12.08 -4.01
CA PHE A 440 -6.71 11.60 -4.14
C PHE A 440 -7.31 11.74 -5.55
N GLU A 441 -6.61 12.40 -6.49
CA GLU A 441 -7.07 12.51 -7.87
C GLU A 441 -6.97 11.16 -8.63
N PRO A 442 -7.77 10.94 -9.69
CA PRO A 442 -7.79 9.66 -10.43
C PRO A 442 -6.41 9.17 -10.88
N ILE A 443 -6.18 7.85 -10.87
CA ILE A 443 -4.88 7.23 -11.19
C ILE A 443 -4.51 7.48 -12.66
N THR A 444 -3.38 8.15 -12.89
CA THR A 444 -2.85 8.47 -14.23
C THR A 444 -1.79 7.47 -14.70
N GLU A 445 -0.95 6.98 -13.79
CA GLU A 445 0.10 6.02 -14.09
C GLU A 445 -0.47 4.60 -14.10
N ASN A 446 -0.77 4.09 -15.29
CA ASN A 446 -1.35 2.75 -15.48
C ASN A 446 -0.47 1.87 -16.41
N PRO A 447 0.69 1.34 -15.96
CA PRO A 447 1.49 0.40 -16.74
C PRO A 447 0.75 -0.92 -17.00
N MET A 448 0.82 -1.46 -18.22
CA MET A 448 0.24 -2.79 -18.49
C MET A 448 1.08 -3.90 -17.85
N LEU A 449 0.44 -5.00 -17.48
CA LEU A 449 1.13 -6.12 -16.83
C LEU A 449 2.15 -6.81 -17.75
N ASN A 450 3.41 -6.80 -17.32
CA ASN A 450 4.67 -7.18 -17.99
C ASN A 450 5.29 -6.14 -18.93
N ASP A 451 4.70 -4.95 -19.10
CA ASP A 451 5.33 -3.91 -19.92
C ASP A 451 6.65 -3.44 -19.31
N THR A 452 7.62 -3.19 -20.18
CA THR A 452 8.85 -2.47 -19.88
C THR A 452 8.70 -1.05 -20.39
N GLU A 453 8.51 -0.09 -19.49
CA GLU A 453 8.23 1.32 -19.81
C GLU A 453 9.43 2.22 -19.52
N VAL A 454 9.49 3.36 -20.22
CA VAL A 454 10.39 4.47 -19.87
C VAL A 454 9.58 5.57 -19.18
N TRP A 455 10.00 6.01 -18.01
CA TRP A 455 9.43 7.18 -17.34
C TRP A 455 10.39 8.36 -17.51
N GLU A 456 9.93 9.41 -18.19
CA GLU A 456 10.63 10.67 -18.38
C GLU A 456 10.08 11.67 -17.35
N VAL A 457 10.87 11.94 -16.31
CA VAL A 457 10.50 12.79 -15.17
C VAL A 457 11.13 14.16 -15.33
N TYR A 458 10.33 15.16 -15.65
CA TYR A 458 10.71 16.56 -15.79
C TYR A 458 10.69 17.24 -14.42
N ASN A 459 11.85 17.63 -13.91
CA ASN A 459 11.90 18.43 -12.70
C ASN A 459 11.83 19.94 -13.03
N THR A 460 10.68 20.58 -12.77
CA THR A 460 10.52 22.04 -12.94
C THR A 460 10.77 22.85 -11.66
N THR A 461 11.06 22.19 -10.54
CA THR A 461 11.21 22.81 -9.22
C THR A 461 12.62 23.37 -8.98
N ALA A 462 12.79 24.15 -7.91
CA ALA A 462 14.10 24.63 -7.49
C ALA A 462 15.00 23.51 -6.92
N ASP A 463 14.40 22.49 -6.32
CA ASP A 463 15.10 21.47 -5.54
C ASP A 463 15.19 20.09 -6.22
N ALA A 464 16.17 19.27 -5.84
CA ALA A 464 16.34 17.92 -6.37
C ALA A 464 15.54 16.90 -5.55
N HIS A 465 14.73 16.10 -6.24
CA HIS A 465 13.83 15.14 -5.59
C HIS A 465 14.34 13.71 -5.75
N PRO A 466 14.50 12.92 -4.67
CA PRO A 466 14.76 11.49 -4.75
C PRO A 466 13.44 10.76 -5.05
N ILE A 467 13.14 10.51 -6.32
CA ILE A 467 11.90 9.82 -6.71
C ILE A 467 12.07 8.32 -6.52
N HIS A 468 11.19 7.73 -5.71
CA HIS A 468 11.05 6.30 -5.46
C HIS A 468 9.86 5.72 -6.24
N LEU A 469 10.02 4.51 -6.80
CA LEU A 469 8.93 3.69 -7.33
C LEU A 469 8.83 2.41 -6.50
N HIS A 470 7.65 2.12 -5.95
CA HIS A 470 7.36 0.82 -5.36
C HIS A 470 7.37 -0.29 -6.43
N LEU A 471 7.33 -1.56 -5.99
CA LEU A 471 7.38 -2.79 -6.81
C LEU A 471 8.69 -3.04 -7.60
N VAL A 472 9.20 -2.03 -8.32
CA VAL A 472 10.15 -2.21 -9.42
C VAL A 472 11.54 -1.67 -9.09
N SER A 473 12.56 -2.44 -9.44
CA SER A 473 13.90 -1.89 -9.66
C SER A 473 14.04 -1.45 -11.13
N PHE A 474 14.73 -0.34 -11.36
CA PHE A 474 14.89 0.30 -12.67
C PHE A 474 16.35 0.62 -12.99
N GLN A 475 16.60 0.95 -14.27
CA GLN A 475 17.87 1.47 -14.76
C GLN A 475 17.72 2.95 -15.08
N ILE A 476 18.64 3.79 -14.61
CA ILE A 476 18.76 5.18 -15.08
C ILE A 476 19.36 5.15 -16.49
N LEU A 477 18.68 5.77 -17.46
CA LEU A 477 19.11 5.85 -18.86
C LEU A 477 20.02 7.05 -19.09
N ASP A 478 19.49 8.26 -18.85
CA ASP A 478 20.23 9.52 -18.88
C ASP A 478 19.46 10.63 -18.14
N ARG A 479 20.13 11.77 -17.95
CA ARG A 479 19.58 13.05 -17.51
C ARG A 479 19.92 14.12 -18.53
N ARG A 480 19.02 15.08 -18.77
CA ARG A 480 19.15 16.09 -19.83
C ARG A 480 18.64 17.44 -19.34
N PRO A 481 19.39 18.54 -19.48
CA PRO A 481 18.86 19.89 -19.26
C PRO A 481 17.65 20.16 -20.16
N PHE A 482 16.64 20.84 -19.64
CA PHE A 482 15.52 21.36 -20.43
C PHE A 482 15.12 22.77 -19.99
N GLU A 483 14.53 23.51 -20.92
CA GLU A 483 13.75 24.72 -20.66
C GLU A 483 12.27 24.44 -20.94
N GLY A 484 11.36 25.13 -20.24
CA GLY A 484 9.92 25.05 -20.46
C GLY A 484 9.18 26.09 -19.63
N GLU A 485 8.01 26.52 -20.11
CA GLU A 485 7.11 27.45 -19.42
C GLU A 485 6.11 26.63 -18.58
N VAL A 486 5.98 26.96 -17.28
CA VAL A 486 4.96 26.41 -16.39
C VAL A 486 3.84 27.44 -16.27
N GLU A 487 2.64 27.11 -16.73
CA GLU A 487 1.43 27.90 -16.49
C GLU A 487 0.82 27.54 -15.14
N GLU A 488 0.22 28.53 -14.48
CA GLU A 488 -0.50 28.32 -13.21
C GLU A 488 -1.79 27.50 -13.43
N LYS A 489 -2.04 26.56 -12.53
CA LYS A 489 -3.25 25.72 -12.48
C LYS A 489 -3.82 25.80 -11.06
N TYR A 490 -5.14 25.91 -10.88
CA TYR A 490 -5.73 25.66 -9.56
C TYR A 490 -5.56 24.18 -9.18
N GLN A 491 -4.97 23.92 -8.01
CA GLN A 491 -4.88 22.60 -7.43
C GLN A 491 -6.10 22.39 -6.51
N ILE A 492 -6.84 21.30 -6.70
CA ILE A 492 -7.90 20.92 -5.76
C ILE A 492 -7.25 20.27 -4.54
N GLN A 493 -7.77 20.58 -3.35
CA GLN A 493 -7.33 20.03 -2.08
C GLN A 493 -8.30 18.97 -1.56
N HIS A 494 -7.82 18.15 -0.61
CA HIS A 494 -8.52 16.96 -0.12
C HIS A 494 -9.86 17.25 0.58
N ASP A 495 -10.07 18.48 1.06
CA ASP A 495 -11.31 18.97 1.66
C ASP A 495 -12.29 19.61 0.64
N GLY A 496 -11.84 19.78 -0.62
CA GLY A 496 -12.58 20.43 -1.70
C GLY A 496 -12.27 21.93 -1.87
N SER A 497 -11.36 22.50 -1.09
CA SER A 497 -10.82 23.84 -1.29
C SER A 497 -9.81 23.90 -2.45
N TYR A 498 -9.28 25.10 -2.75
CA TYR A 498 -8.31 25.30 -3.82
C TYR A 498 -6.98 25.84 -3.29
N GLY A 499 -5.89 25.27 -3.80
CA GLY A 499 -4.55 25.85 -3.79
C GLY A 499 -4.07 26.23 -5.19
N ARG A 500 -2.79 26.56 -5.29
CA ARG A 500 -2.05 26.88 -6.51
C ARG A 500 -1.16 25.71 -6.90
N GLY A 501 -1.19 25.31 -8.16
CA GLY A 501 -0.32 24.31 -8.76
C GLY A 501 0.17 24.76 -10.14
N GLY A 502 0.72 23.82 -10.92
CA GLY A 502 1.37 24.11 -12.19
C GLY A 502 0.97 23.18 -13.33
N ARG A 503 1.25 23.62 -14.56
CA ARG A 503 1.14 22.84 -15.79
C ARG A 503 2.32 23.19 -16.69
N LEU A 504 3.19 22.22 -16.94
CA LEU A 504 4.30 22.39 -17.88
C LEU A 504 3.76 22.39 -19.32
N GLU A 505 3.91 23.49 -20.05
CA GLU A 505 3.33 23.60 -21.38
C GLU A 505 4.14 22.84 -22.42
N ALA A 506 3.60 21.70 -22.89
CA ALA A 506 4.27 20.78 -23.80
C ALA A 506 4.81 21.42 -25.10
N GLY A 507 4.20 22.52 -25.56
CA GLY A 507 4.67 23.28 -26.72
C GLY A 507 5.89 24.18 -26.48
N SER A 508 6.24 24.42 -25.21
CA SER A 508 7.37 25.24 -24.77
C SER A 508 8.65 24.44 -24.50
N ILE A 509 8.55 23.12 -24.32
CA ILE A 509 9.67 22.27 -23.88
C ILE A 509 10.80 22.25 -24.91
N VAL A 510 12.00 22.61 -24.48
CA VAL A 510 13.24 22.52 -25.25
C VAL A 510 14.27 21.70 -24.46
N ILE A 511 14.58 20.48 -24.92
CA ILE A 511 15.57 19.60 -24.30
C ILE A 511 16.93 19.78 -25.01
N ASP A 512 18.02 19.92 -24.24
CA ASP A 512 19.39 19.88 -24.80
C ASP A 512 19.85 18.41 -25.00
N GLU A 513 19.45 17.85 -26.15
CA GLU A 513 19.90 16.56 -26.66
C GLU A 513 21.45 16.42 -26.73
N GLY A 514 22.19 17.53 -26.79
CA GLY A 514 23.66 17.53 -26.83
C GLY A 514 24.31 17.38 -25.45
N ALA A 515 23.56 17.60 -24.36
CA ALA A 515 24.04 17.62 -22.99
C ALA A 515 23.60 16.39 -22.15
N ALA A 516 23.08 15.34 -22.79
CA ALA A 516 22.66 14.12 -22.12
C ALA A 516 23.80 13.45 -21.33
N THR A 517 23.61 13.28 -20.02
CA THR A 517 24.52 12.56 -19.12
C THR A 517 23.93 11.20 -18.77
N GLY A 518 24.63 10.11 -19.09
CA GLY A 518 24.25 8.78 -18.62
C GLY A 518 24.37 8.64 -17.09
N PRO A 519 23.91 7.52 -16.51
CA PRO A 519 24.12 7.24 -15.09
C PRO A 519 25.60 7.36 -14.71
N GLU A 520 25.85 7.90 -13.52
CA GLU A 520 27.18 7.84 -12.93
C GLU A 520 27.65 6.38 -12.81
N SER A 521 28.97 6.16 -12.83
CA SER A 521 29.53 4.80 -12.79
C SER A 521 29.10 3.94 -11.58
N HIS A 522 28.66 4.58 -10.50
CA HIS A 522 28.12 3.95 -9.30
C HIS A 522 26.58 3.85 -9.27
N GLU A 523 25.87 4.60 -10.13
CA GLU A 523 24.43 4.50 -10.36
C GLU A 523 24.06 3.44 -11.42
N ALA A 524 25.04 2.94 -12.19
CA ALA A 524 24.86 1.97 -13.29
C ALA A 524 24.53 0.53 -12.82
N GLY A 525 23.74 0.41 -11.75
CA GLY A 525 23.18 -0.81 -11.19
C GLY A 525 21.66 -0.90 -11.37
N TRP A 526 21.02 -1.68 -10.50
CA TRP A 526 19.57 -1.58 -10.26
C TRP A 526 19.32 -0.56 -9.16
N LYS A 527 18.43 0.40 -9.41
CA LYS A 527 18.00 1.41 -8.44
C LYS A 527 16.48 1.37 -8.28
N ASP A 528 15.98 1.79 -7.13
CA ASP A 528 14.54 1.98 -6.88
C ASP A 528 14.20 3.42 -6.47
N THR A 529 15.22 4.20 -6.08
CA THR A 529 15.13 5.63 -5.75
C THR A 529 16.21 6.38 -6.53
N ALA A 530 15.87 7.44 -7.26
CA ALA A 530 16.84 8.20 -8.04
C ALA A 530 16.64 9.72 -7.94
N VAL A 531 17.77 10.44 -7.90
CA VAL A 531 17.78 11.91 -7.83
C VAL A 531 17.40 12.52 -9.19
N MET A 532 16.32 13.29 -9.18
CA MET A 532 15.82 14.10 -10.28
C MET A 532 16.28 15.55 -10.06
N TYR A 533 17.30 15.99 -10.78
CA TYR A 533 17.90 17.32 -10.58
C TYR A 533 17.06 18.46 -11.18
N PRO A 534 17.08 19.68 -10.58
CA PRO A 534 16.41 20.87 -11.09
C PRO A 534 16.72 21.16 -12.55
N GLY A 535 15.71 21.55 -13.33
CA GLY A 535 15.86 21.90 -14.75
C GLY A 535 16.35 20.75 -15.63
N GLN A 536 16.21 19.49 -15.17
CA GLN A 536 16.55 18.29 -15.94
C GLN A 536 15.35 17.36 -16.10
N VAL A 537 15.24 16.78 -17.29
CA VAL A 537 14.45 15.55 -17.49
C VAL A 537 15.36 14.36 -17.22
N THR A 538 14.98 13.54 -16.25
CA THR A 538 15.66 12.29 -15.90
C THR A 538 14.83 11.12 -16.40
N ARG A 539 15.49 10.12 -16.96
CA ARG A 539 14.82 9.01 -17.64
C ARG A 539 15.21 7.69 -17.02
N VAL A 540 14.22 6.93 -16.55
CA VAL A 540 14.38 5.59 -15.98
C VAL A 540 13.60 4.57 -16.81
N ILE A 541 14.09 3.33 -16.86
CA ILE A 541 13.39 2.21 -17.50
C ILE A 541 13.13 1.10 -16.48
N ALA A 542 11.87 0.69 -16.36
CA ALA A 542 11.35 -0.25 -15.39
C ALA A 542 10.51 -1.33 -16.08
N LYS A 543 10.40 -2.52 -15.47
CA LYS A 543 9.48 -3.58 -15.92
C LYS A 543 8.43 -3.84 -14.83
N PHE A 544 7.16 -3.82 -15.22
CA PHE A 544 6.02 -3.89 -14.30
C PHE A 544 5.34 -5.27 -14.39
N ASP A 545 5.85 -6.30 -13.71
CA ASP A 545 5.41 -7.70 -13.90
C ASP A 545 4.58 -8.33 -12.76
N ARG A 546 4.18 -7.54 -11.75
CA ARG A 546 3.13 -7.91 -10.78
C ARG A 546 1.93 -6.96 -10.87
N PRO A 547 0.68 -7.46 -10.89
CA PRO A 547 -0.49 -6.61 -10.97
C PRO A 547 -0.88 -6.02 -9.60
N GLY A 548 -1.54 -4.86 -9.63
CA GLY A 548 -2.11 -4.22 -8.43
C GLY A 548 -1.84 -2.72 -8.35
N ARG A 549 -2.36 -2.08 -7.30
CA ARG A 549 -2.07 -0.67 -6.98
C ARG A 549 -0.75 -0.58 -6.19
N TYR A 550 0.09 0.36 -6.57
CA TYR A 550 1.38 0.69 -5.98
C TYR A 550 1.50 2.22 -5.91
N VAL A 551 2.62 2.76 -5.46
CA VAL A 551 2.84 4.23 -5.40
C VAL A 551 4.21 4.62 -5.93
N TRP A 552 4.30 5.85 -6.44
CA TRP A 552 5.56 6.52 -6.73
C TRP A 552 5.55 7.89 -6.06
N HIS A 553 6.67 8.29 -5.47
CA HIS A 553 6.73 9.48 -4.64
C HIS A 553 8.11 10.10 -4.58
N CYS A 554 8.18 11.37 -4.16
CA CYS A 554 9.41 11.92 -3.61
C CYS A 554 9.67 11.28 -2.24
N HIS A 555 10.90 10.83 -2.00
CA HIS A 555 11.32 10.23 -0.75
C HIS A 555 11.89 11.26 0.26
N ILE A 556 11.74 12.56 -0.03
CA ILE A 556 11.76 13.57 1.03
C ILE A 556 10.43 13.42 1.77
N LEU A 557 10.44 12.92 3.01
CA LEU A 557 9.20 12.48 3.67
C LEU A 557 8.21 13.62 3.94
N SER A 558 8.73 14.82 4.18
CA SER A 558 7.89 16.02 4.29
C SER A 558 7.28 16.49 2.96
N HIS A 559 7.88 16.13 1.80
CA HIS A 559 7.24 16.29 0.48
C HIS A 559 6.21 15.18 0.24
N GLU A 560 6.53 13.93 0.56
CA GLU A 560 5.65 12.76 0.42
C GLU A 560 4.28 13.00 1.10
N ASP A 561 4.30 13.47 2.33
CA ASP A 561 3.11 13.72 3.14
C ASP A 561 2.30 14.96 2.70
N HIS A 562 2.84 15.85 1.84
CA HIS A 562 2.21 17.13 1.49
C HIS A 562 2.65 17.69 0.11
N GLU A 563 2.28 17.09 -1.03
CA GLU A 563 1.48 15.88 -1.26
C GLU A 563 2.12 15.12 -2.45
N MET A 564 3.45 15.01 -2.43
CA MET A 564 4.31 14.62 -3.55
C MET A 564 4.40 13.09 -3.74
N MET A 565 3.24 12.44 -3.65
CA MET A 565 3.04 11.00 -3.78
C MET A 565 1.81 10.73 -4.64
N ARG A 566 1.92 9.79 -5.59
CA ARG A 566 0.84 9.41 -6.49
C ARG A 566 0.69 7.90 -6.58
N PRO A 567 -0.55 7.38 -6.62
CA PRO A 567 -0.78 5.97 -6.90
C PRO A 567 -0.47 5.66 -8.37
N PHE A 568 0.02 4.45 -8.64
CA PHE A 568 0.02 3.86 -9.97
C PHE A 568 -0.62 2.46 -9.93
N HIS A 569 -1.09 1.97 -11.07
CA HIS A 569 -1.72 0.65 -11.16
C HIS A 569 -1.11 -0.20 -12.28
N VAL A 570 -0.58 -1.37 -11.94
CA VAL A 570 -0.08 -2.35 -12.90
C VAL A 570 -1.19 -3.31 -13.30
N GLY A 571 -1.59 -3.28 -14.56
CA GLY A 571 -2.74 -4.06 -15.05
C GLY A 571 -3.44 -3.34 -16.19
N ASP A 572 -4.68 -3.71 -16.49
CA ASP A 572 -5.45 -3.04 -17.55
C ASP A 572 -6.07 -1.70 -17.11
N GLY A 573 -5.59 -1.13 -16.00
CA GLY A 573 -6.16 0.05 -15.31
C GLY A 573 -7.53 -0.20 -14.69
N THR A 574 -8.22 -1.25 -15.15
CA THR A 574 -9.60 -1.52 -14.82
C THR A 574 -9.75 -2.60 -13.76
N HIS A 575 -9.46 -2.20 -12.53
CA HIS A 575 -10.42 -2.48 -11.47
C HIS A 575 -11.61 -1.50 -11.66
N LYS A 576 -12.92 -1.81 -11.70
CA LYS A 576 -13.74 -3.05 -11.92
C LYS A 576 -13.59 -4.22 -10.98
N ASP A 577 -12.57 -4.23 -10.14
CA ASP A 577 -12.48 -5.19 -9.07
C ASP A 577 -13.31 -4.67 -7.90
N GLN A 578 -14.58 -5.05 -8.04
CA GLN A 578 -15.69 -5.05 -7.10
C GLN A 578 -16.30 -3.71 -6.75
N TYR A 579 -17.61 -3.69 -7.03
CA TYR A 579 -18.51 -2.63 -6.65
C TYR A 579 -18.74 -2.60 -5.14
N LEU A 580 -18.64 -1.40 -4.60
CA LEU A 580 -19.31 -1.02 -3.36
C LEU A 580 -20.82 -1.29 -3.51
N LEU A 581 -21.43 -0.80 -4.59
CA LEU A 581 -22.86 -0.97 -4.89
C LEU A 581 -23.08 -1.52 -6.30
N LEU A 582 -23.65 -2.73 -6.41
CA LEU A 582 -24.09 -3.34 -7.67
C LEU A 582 -25.62 -3.48 -7.69
N ALA A 583 -26.30 -2.93 -8.71
CA ALA A 583 -27.76 -3.04 -8.83
C ALA A 583 -28.27 -3.59 -10.17
N ASP A 584 -29.33 -4.40 -10.10
CA ASP A 584 -30.06 -4.93 -11.26
C ASP A 584 -30.91 -3.88 -12.01
N ASP A 585 -31.44 -2.88 -11.28
CA ASP A 585 -32.42 -1.91 -11.82
C ASP A 585 -31.98 -0.46 -11.51
N ARG A 586 -31.55 -0.18 -10.28
CA ARG A 586 -31.17 1.17 -9.88
C ARG A 586 -30.28 1.25 -8.64
N VAL A 587 -29.21 2.03 -8.74
CA VAL A 587 -28.59 2.71 -7.58
C VAL A 587 -29.11 4.15 -7.52
N ARG A 588 -29.47 4.62 -6.32
CA ARG A 588 -29.91 6.01 -6.11
C ARG A 588 -29.38 6.59 -4.79
N PHE A 589 -28.70 7.72 -4.88
CA PHE A 589 -28.34 8.58 -3.75
C PHE A 589 -29.36 9.72 -3.66
N GLN A 590 -29.87 10.03 -2.45
CA GLN A 590 -31.03 10.92 -2.25
C GLN A 590 -30.78 12.20 -1.43
N SER A 591 -29.68 12.29 -0.67
CA SER A 591 -29.28 13.46 0.13
C SER A 591 -27.76 13.36 0.39
N LEU A 592 -27.20 14.04 1.41
CA LEU A 592 -25.81 13.89 1.88
C LEU A 592 -25.38 12.41 2.02
N TYR A 593 -24.22 12.07 1.46
CA TYR A 593 -23.52 10.80 1.62
C TYR A 593 -22.01 11.00 1.37
N THR A 594 -21.20 10.07 1.89
CA THR A 594 -19.79 9.89 1.49
C THR A 594 -19.58 8.43 1.12
N ALA A 595 -18.95 8.14 -0.03
CA ALA A 595 -18.80 6.77 -0.52
C ALA A 595 -17.42 6.51 -1.13
N TYR A 596 -16.79 5.40 -0.74
CA TYR A 596 -15.50 4.95 -1.25
C TYR A 596 -15.64 3.57 -1.92
N GLY A 597 -15.55 3.53 -3.25
CA GLY A 597 -15.61 2.34 -4.10
C GLY A 597 -16.71 2.39 -5.18
N ASP A 598 -16.54 1.56 -6.21
CA ASP A 598 -17.29 1.66 -7.47
C ASP A 598 -18.81 1.40 -7.33
N VAL A 599 -19.57 2.07 -8.19
CA VAL A 599 -21.02 1.94 -8.31
C VAL A 599 -21.41 1.49 -9.70
N TYR A 600 -22.12 0.36 -9.79
CA TYR A 600 -22.61 -0.21 -11.04
C TYR A 600 -24.13 -0.43 -11.03
N SER A 601 -24.79 -0.15 -12.14
CA SER A 601 -26.22 -0.45 -12.35
C SER A 601 -26.51 -1.03 -13.74
N ASN A 602 -27.09 -2.24 -13.80
CA ASN A 602 -27.67 -2.83 -15.02
C ASN A 602 -28.84 -1.99 -15.57
N GLY A 603 -29.45 -1.16 -14.71
CA GLY A 603 -30.32 -0.09 -15.15
C GLY A 603 -29.58 1.24 -15.06
N ARG A 604 -29.99 2.08 -14.11
CA ARG A 604 -29.56 3.48 -14.04
C ARG A 604 -28.95 3.89 -12.70
N ALA A 605 -28.04 4.86 -12.73
CA ALA A 605 -27.55 5.54 -11.54
C ALA A 605 -28.23 6.93 -11.41
N GLU A 606 -28.63 7.29 -10.21
CA GLU A 606 -29.29 8.57 -9.94
C GLU A 606 -28.75 9.24 -8.67
N PHE A 607 -28.04 10.35 -8.81
CA PHE A 607 -27.65 11.21 -7.70
C PHE A 607 -28.61 12.40 -7.67
N LYS A 608 -29.39 12.54 -6.60
CA LYS A 608 -30.32 13.67 -6.43
C LYS A 608 -29.60 14.86 -5.84
N ASN A 609 -30.26 16.03 -5.80
CA ASN A 609 -29.70 17.23 -5.19
C ASN A 609 -29.09 16.84 -3.84
N GLY A 610 -27.76 16.85 -3.76
CA GLY A 610 -27.07 16.48 -2.54
C GLY A 610 -27.19 17.62 -1.55
N ASP A 611 -27.01 17.30 -0.27
CA ASP A 611 -26.48 18.26 0.70
C ASP A 611 -24.97 18.00 0.76
N ASP A 612 -24.28 18.29 -0.36
CA ASP A 612 -22.83 18.14 -0.55
C ASP A 612 -22.35 16.67 -0.49
N GLY A 613 -22.89 15.83 -1.39
CA GLY A 613 -22.57 14.40 -1.46
C GLY A 613 -21.31 14.07 -2.27
N MET A 614 -20.46 13.17 -1.75
CA MET A 614 -19.16 12.82 -2.35
C MET A 614 -19.03 11.32 -2.63
N LEU A 615 -18.58 10.95 -3.83
CA LEU A 615 -18.22 9.58 -4.20
C LEU A 615 -16.77 9.54 -4.70
N HIS A 616 -15.97 8.60 -4.20
CA HIS A 616 -14.62 8.31 -4.66
C HIS A 616 -14.62 6.90 -5.28
N GLY A 617 -14.41 6.80 -6.59
CA GLY A 617 -14.58 5.58 -7.38
C GLY A 617 -15.47 5.77 -8.61
N ASP A 618 -15.56 4.73 -9.44
CA ASP A 618 -16.20 4.84 -10.75
C ASP A 618 -17.72 4.65 -10.70
N VAL A 619 -18.45 5.30 -11.62
CA VAL A 619 -19.89 5.15 -11.78
C VAL A 619 -20.21 4.63 -13.18
N THR A 620 -20.67 3.39 -13.25
CA THR A 620 -21.11 2.76 -14.51
C THR A 620 -22.61 2.45 -14.52
N ALA A 621 -23.29 2.73 -15.63
CA ALA A 621 -24.68 2.31 -15.82
C ALA A 621 -24.99 1.90 -17.27
N VAL A 622 -25.76 0.82 -17.46
CA VAL A 622 -26.15 0.34 -18.80
C VAL A 622 -27.22 1.23 -19.45
N ASP A 623 -28.21 1.70 -18.67
CA ASP A 623 -29.15 2.74 -19.09
C ASP A 623 -28.46 4.10 -18.94
N LYS A 624 -28.78 4.86 -17.89
CA LYS A 624 -28.39 6.27 -17.79
C LYS A 624 -27.82 6.65 -16.43
N ILE A 625 -27.12 7.77 -16.42
CA ILE A 625 -26.61 8.43 -15.22
C ILE A 625 -27.18 9.86 -15.19
N ASP A 626 -27.95 10.20 -14.15
CA ASP A 626 -28.42 11.57 -13.88
C ASP A 626 -27.79 12.04 -12.54
N ILE A 627 -26.79 12.94 -12.58
CA ILE A 627 -26.07 13.54 -11.42
C ILE A 627 -26.53 14.99 -11.22
N ARG A 628 -26.93 15.36 -10.00
CA ARG A 628 -27.51 16.68 -9.71
C ARG A 628 -26.63 17.59 -8.86
N GLU A 629 -27.07 18.84 -8.79
CA GLU A 629 -26.54 19.92 -7.94
C GLU A 629 -26.00 19.40 -6.58
N ARG A 630 -24.83 19.91 -6.17
CA ARG A 630 -24.10 19.55 -4.95
C ARG A 630 -23.82 18.05 -4.80
N ASN A 631 -23.33 17.42 -5.87
CA ASN A 631 -22.70 16.10 -5.82
C ASN A 631 -21.36 16.16 -6.57
N THR A 632 -20.33 15.53 -6.00
CA THR A 632 -19.02 15.36 -6.63
C THR A 632 -18.70 13.87 -6.80
N ILE A 633 -18.28 13.49 -8.00
CA ILE A 633 -17.78 12.15 -8.32
C ILE A 633 -16.29 12.24 -8.63
N HIS A 634 -15.46 11.70 -7.73
CA HIS A 634 -14.02 11.53 -7.88
C HIS A 634 -13.72 10.16 -8.52
N GLY A 635 -13.95 10.06 -9.83
CA GLY A 635 -13.80 8.84 -10.62
C GLY A 635 -14.43 8.97 -12.01
N ASP A 636 -14.31 7.93 -12.83
CA ASP A 636 -14.85 7.90 -14.19
C ASP A 636 -16.37 7.67 -14.19
N VAL A 637 -17.08 8.27 -15.14
CA VAL A 637 -18.53 8.16 -15.31
C VAL A 637 -18.85 7.65 -16.71
N THR A 638 -19.37 6.43 -16.79
CA THR A 638 -19.58 5.68 -18.04
C THR A 638 -21.03 5.21 -18.17
N SER A 639 -21.67 5.50 -19.30
CA SER A 639 -23.11 5.23 -19.50
C SER A 639 -23.42 4.63 -20.87
N GLY A 640 -24.30 3.64 -20.93
CA GLY A 640 -24.72 3.00 -22.19
C GLY A 640 -25.79 3.76 -23.01
N ASP A 641 -26.66 4.57 -22.37
CA ASP A 641 -27.57 5.54 -23.05
C ASP A 641 -27.05 6.97 -22.92
N ARG A 642 -26.87 7.47 -21.68
CA ARG A 642 -26.71 8.92 -21.47
C ARG A 642 -26.21 9.30 -20.09
N ILE A 643 -25.35 10.32 -20.03
CA ILE A 643 -24.97 11.04 -18.80
C ILE A 643 -25.65 12.42 -18.77
N ARG A 644 -26.07 12.89 -17.59
CA ARG A 644 -26.52 14.27 -17.36
C ARG A 644 -26.00 14.81 -16.04
N LEU A 645 -25.25 15.91 -16.12
CA LEU A 645 -24.95 16.78 -15.00
C LEU A 645 -26.02 17.89 -14.92
N TYR A 646 -26.38 18.32 -13.70
CA TYR A 646 -27.27 19.46 -13.47
C TYR A 646 -26.61 20.45 -12.51
N GLY A 647 -26.64 21.74 -12.84
CA GLY A 647 -26.14 22.81 -11.98
C GLY A 647 -24.64 22.73 -11.73
N ASP A 648 -24.26 22.69 -10.46
CA ASP A 648 -22.89 22.61 -9.91
C ASP A 648 -22.42 21.17 -9.62
N ALA A 649 -23.00 20.17 -10.30
CA ALA A 649 -22.53 18.79 -10.21
C ALA A 649 -21.14 18.61 -10.85
N THR A 650 -20.21 18.01 -10.10
CA THR A 650 -18.80 17.86 -10.49
C THR A 650 -18.45 16.40 -10.74
N VAL A 651 -17.65 16.14 -11.76
CA VAL A 651 -17.00 14.85 -12.04
C VAL A 651 -15.53 15.16 -12.32
N THR A 652 -14.59 14.54 -11.61
CA THR A 652 -13.15 14.79 -11.80
C THR A 652 -12.47 13.79 -12.74
N GLY A 653 -13.09 12.64 -13.00
CA GLY A 653 -12.65 11.66 -14.00
C GLY A 653 -13.27 11.85 -15.38
N THR A 654 -13.09 10.85 -16.23
CA THR A 654 -13.55 10.82 -17.62
C THR A 654 -15.07 10.63 -17.69
N ILE A 655 -15.74 11.45 -18.51
CA ILE A 655 -17.15 11.27 -18.86
C ILE A 655 -17.22 10.61 -20.24
N SER A 656 -17.85 9.43 -20.36
CA SER A 656 -17.99 8.71 -21.64
C SER A 656 -19.44 8.33 -21.99
N ASP A 657 -19.88 8.74 -23.19
CA ASP A 657 -21.24 8.57 -23.71
C ASP A 657 -21.28 8.01 -25.14
N TYR A 658 -20.97 6.71 -25.33
CA TYR A 658 -20.99 6.06 -26.65
C TYR A 658 -21.67 4.68 -26.66
N ASP A 659 -22.46 4.45 -27.70
CA ASP A 659 -23.13 3.18 -28.05
C ASP A 659 -22.16 1.97 -28.02
N ASP A 660 -22.70 0.80 -27.67
CA ASP A 660 -22.14 -0.57 -27.84
C ASP A 660 -21.09 -1.12 -26.84
N ALA A 661 -20.78 -0.49 -25.69
CA ALA A 661 -19.68 -0.98 -24.81
C ALA A 661 -19.97 -1.34 -23.32
N VAL A 662 -21.14 -1.05 -22.74
CA VAL A 662 -21.44 -1.36 -21.33
C VAL A 662 -22.25 -2.67 -21.22
N GLU A 663 -21.56 -3.79 -20.95
CA GLU A 663 -22.17 -5.13 -20.78
C GLU A 663 -22.93 -5.25 -19.45
N GLU A 664 -24.20 -5.70 -19.48
CA GLU A 664 -24.97 -6.07 -18.27
C GLU A 664 -24.25 -7.14 -17.42
N MET A 665 -24.29 -6.98 -16.09
CA MET A 665 -23.70 -7.91 -15.14
C MET A 665 -24.71 -8.93 -14.60
N ALA A 666 -24.31 -10.20 -14.57
CA ALA A 666 -25.17 -11.29 -14.08
C ALA A 666 -25.30 -11.27 -12.55
N ILE A 667 -26.38 -10.66 -12.03
CA ILE A 667 -26.69 -10.58 -10.59
C ILE A 667 -26.77 -12.00 -9.96
N PRO A 668 -26.16 -12.27 -8.78
CA PRO A 668 -26.11 -13.62 -8.22
C PRO A 668 -27.49 -14.15 -7.82
N ASP A 669 -27.88 -15.30 -8.36
CA ASP A 669 -29.08 -16.01 -7.92
C ASP A 669 -28.81 -16.77 -6.61
N LEU A 670 -29.65 -16.54 -5.61
CA LEU A 670 -29.53 -17.20 -4.31
C LEU A 670 -30.10 -18.62 -4.36
N ALA A 671 -29.30 -19.60 -3.92
CA ALA A 671 -29.77 -20.97 -3.73
C ALA A 671 -30.92 -21.00 -2.70
N PRO A 672 -32.01 -21.75 -2.95
CA PRO A 672 -33.15 -21.79 -2.04
C PRO A 672 -32.78 -22.45 -0.71
N PHE A 673 -33.04 -21.74 0.39
CA PHE A 673 -32.81 -22.21 1.76
C PHE A 673 -34.12 -22.28 2.56
N SER A 674 -34.12 -23.09 3.62
CA SER A 674 -35.26 -23.24 4.54
C SER A 674 -34.88 -22.76 5.94
N TYR A 675 -35.78 -22.05 6.61
CA TYR A 675 -35.63 -21.59 7.99
C TYR A 675 -36.44 -22.46 8.97
N GLY A 676 -36.05 -22.44 10.25
CA GLY A 676 -36.63 -23.28 11.29
C GLY A 676 -37.94 -22.77 11.89
N SER A 677 -38.42 -23.44 12.94
CA SER A 677 -39.60 -23.01 13.72
C SER A 677 -39.29 -22.02 14.85
N ASP A 678 -38.01 -21.90 15.21
CA ASP A 678 -37.62 -21.45 16.55
C ASP A 678 -37.42 -19.94 16.63
N ASN A 679 -37.78 -19.34 17.76
CA ASN A 679 -37.73 -17.89 17.95
C ASN A 679 -36.69 -17.58 19.03
N VAL A 680 -35.54 -17.07 18.60
CA VAL A 680 -34.45 -16.63 19.46
C VAL A 680 -34.72 -15.19 19.90
N LYS A 681 -34.63 -14.96 21.20
CA LYS A 681 -34.66 -13.63 21.82
C LYS A 681 -33.41 -13.48 22.68
N VAL A 682 -32.62 -12.45 22.40
CA VAL A 682 -31.59 -11.96 23.33
C VAL A 682 -32.19 -10.74 24.03
N SER A 683 -32.43 -10.82 25.33
CA SER A 683 -33.06 -9.72 26.09
C SER A 683 -32.05 -8.61 26.39
N ALA A 684 -32.54 -7.45 26.82
CA ALA A 684 -31.70 -6.28 27.01
C ALA A 684 -30.53 -6.54 27.99
N GLY A 685 -29.31 -6.19 27.60
CA GLY A 685 -28.08 -6.45 28.36
C GLY A 685 -27.63 -7.93 28.43
N GLU A 686 -28.28 -8.86 27.73
CA GLU A 686 -27.87 -10.27 27.68
C GLU A 686 -26.80 -10.51 26.60
N PHE A 687 -25.91 -11.47 26.85
CA PHE A 687 -25.01 -12.06 25.85
C PHE A 687 -25.53 -13.44 25.46
N LEU A 688 -25.57 -13.75 24.17
CA LEU A 688 -25.88 -15.08 23.63
C LEU A 688 -24.94 -15.42 22.47
N ALA A 689 -24.17 -16.51 22.61
CA ALA A 689 -23.57 -17.18 21.47
C ALA A 689 -24.62 -18.10 20.82
N LEU A 690 -24.93 -17.89 19.55
CA LEU A 690 -25.91 -18.68 18.80
C LEU A 690 -25.18 -19.62 17.83
N PRO A 691 -25.39 -20.95 17.90
CA PRO A 691 -24.75 -21.87 16.96
C PRO A 691 -25.38 -21.76 15.55
N PRO A 692 -24.63 -22.11 14.48
CA PRO A 692 -25.16 -22.23 13.13
C PRO A 692 -26.40 -23.15 13.06
N GLY A 693 -27.39 -22.79 12.26
CA GLY A 693 -28.66 -23.54 12.15
C GLY A 693 -29.85 -22.74 11.63
N ASP A 694 -31.03 -23.36 11.71
CA ASP A 694 -32.26 -22.86 11.10
C ASP A 694 -33.20 -22.25 12.17
N TYR A 695 -33.57 -20.98 12.01
CA TYR A 695 -34.38 -20.24 12.98
C TYR A 695 -35.55 -19.52 12.31
N LYS A 696 -36.72 -19.46 12.96
CA LYS A 696 -37.82 -18.63 12.47
C LYS A 696 -37.50 -17.15 12.64
N GLN A 697 -37.14 -16.73 13.84
CA GLN A 697 -36.90 -15.32 14.12
C GLN A 697 -35.76 -15.18 15.11
N VAL A 698 -34.84 -14.27 14.83
CA VAL A 698 -33.79 -13.85 15.76
C VAL A 698 -34.02 -12.37 16.07
N LYS A 699 -34.14 -12.03 17.35
CA LYS A 699 -34.33 -10.65 17.80
C LYS A 699 -33.45 -10.31 18.99
N VAL A 700 -32.60 -9.31 18.80
CA VAL A 700 -31.63 -8.79 19.78
C VAL A 700 -32.17 -7.46 20.31
N TYR A 701 -32.26 -7.31 21.64
CA TYR A 701 -32.87 -6.15 22.31
C TYR A 701 -31.80 -5.19 22.87
N GLU A 702 -32.23 -4.15 23.60
CA GLU A 702 -31.38 -3.00 23.96
C GLU A 702 -30.10 -3.36 24.73
N ASP A 703 -28.94 -2.85 24.30
CA ASP A 703 -27.62 -3.11 24.90
C ASP A 703 -27.22 -4.61 24.96
N ALA A 704 -27.81 -5.46 24.11
CA ALA A 704 -27.59 -6.91 24.11
C ALA A 704 -26.66 -7.37 22.98
N ILE A 705 -25.89 -8.42 23.23
CA ILE A 705 -24.88 -8.96 22.31
C ILE A 705 -25.29 -10.35 21.83
N LEU A 706 -25.34 -10.53 20.52
CA LEU A 706 -25.50 -11.82 19.85
C LEU A 706 -24.18 -12.17 19.16
N LYS A 707 -23.47 -13.20 19.61
CA LYS A 707 -22.25 -13.71 18.96
C LYS A 707 -22.61 -14.83 17.98
N LEU A 708 -22.12 -14.73 16.75
CA LEU A 708 -22.12 -15.81 15.75
C LEU A 708 -20.70 -16.35 15.55
N GLU A 709 -20.58 -17.66 15.40
CA GLU A 709 -19.35 -18.34 14.98
C GLU A 709 -19.48 -18.85 13.54
N ALA A 710 -18.33 -19.10 12.89
CA ALA A 710 -18.19 -19.70 11.55
C ALA A 710 -19.29 -20.73 11.20
N GLY A 711 -20.05 -20.47 10.12
CA GLY A 711 -21.13 -21.35 9.66
C GLY A 711 -22.33 -20.64 9.04
N VAL A 712 -23.39 -21.41 8.75
CA VAL A 712 -24.59 -20.94 8.05
C VAL A 712 -25.79 -20.81 9.00
N TYR A 713 -26.47 -19.67 8.93
CA TYR A 713 -27.63 -19.31 9.74
C TYR A 713 -28.82 -19.03 8.82
N ASN A 714 -29.81 -19.93 8.76
CA ASN A 714 -31.00 -19.76 7.93
C ASN A 714 -32.15 -19.18 8.76
N VAL A 715 -32.46 -17.89 8.58
CA VAL A 715 -33.45 -17.17 9.38
C VAL A 715 -34.65 -16.68 8.55
N GLN A 716 -35.87 -16.70 9.09
CA GLN A 716 -36.95 -15.97 8.42
C GLN A 716 -36.76 -14.46 8.56
N ARG A 717 -36.44 -14.02 9.78
CA ARG A 717 -36.32 -12.60 10.13
C ARG A 717 -35.23 -12.36 11.17
N LEU A 718 -34.36 -11.39 10.90
CA LEU A 718 -33.36 -10.89 11.83
C LEU A 718 -33.68 -9.44 12.19
N TYR A 719 -33.69 -9.16 13.49
CA TYR A 719 -33.99 -7.84 14.06
C TYR A 719 -32.91 -7.44 15.08
N LEU A 720 -32.08 -6.47 14.71
CA LEU A 720 -31.20 -5.75 15.63
C LEU A 720 -31.91 -4.45 16.05
N ASN A 721 -31.91 -4.14 17.34
CA ASN A 721 -32.63 -3.00 17.92
C ASN A 721 -31.62 -2.11 18.67
N LYS A 722 -32.15 -1.17 19.45
CA LYS A 722 -31.40 -0.07 20.05
C LYS A 722 -30.07 -0.45 20.70
N ARG A 723 -28.91 -0.02 20.18
CA ARG A 723 -27.58 -0.36 20.70
C ARG A 723 -27.35 -1.86 20.91
N SER A 724 -27.95 -2.70 20.06
CA SER A 724 -27.70 -4.15 20.10
C SER A 724 -26.59 -4.52 19.12
N THR A 725 -25.66 -5.36 19.55
CA THR A 725 -24.49 -5.76 18.76
C THR A 725 -24.67 -7.19 18.24
N LEU A 726 -24.44 -7.38 16.94
CA LEU A 726 -24.21 -8.67 16.31
C LEU A 726 -22.69 -8.80 16.12
N GLU A 727 -22.06 -9.57 17.00
CA GLU A 727 -20.64 -9.86 17.02
C GLU A 727 -20.36 -11.12 16.20
N VAL A 728 -19.37 -11.09 15.31
CA VAL A 728 -19.06 -12.20 14.41
C VAL A 728 -17.62 -12.66 14.57
N ASP A 729 -17.45 -13.95 14.83
CA ASP A 729 -16.17 -14.62 15.00
C ASP A 729 -15.92 -15.58 13.83
N ALA A 730 -15.20 -15.09 12.83
CA ALA A 730 -14.88 -15.84 11.61
C ALA A 730 -13.51 -16.54 11.69
N GLN A 731 -12.89 -16.64 12.87
CA GLN A 731 -11.58 -17.31 13.07
C GLN A 731 -11.54 -18.75 12.49
N LEU A 732 -12.68 -19.43 12.44
CA LEU A 732 -12.82 -20.80 11.95
C LEU A 732 -13.44 -20.91 10.54
N GLY A 733 -13.67 -19.78 9.87
CA GLY A 733 -14.27 -19.68 8.54
C GLY A 733 -15.44 -18.69 8.46
N ALA A 734 -15.90 -18.43 7.24
CA ALA A 734 -16.95 -17.44 6.98
C ALA A 734 -18.29 -17.74 7.68
N VAL A 735 -19.02 -16.67 7.98
CA VAL A 735 -20.39 -16.66 8.50
C VAL A 735 -21.36 -16.22 7.41
N THR A 736 -22.37 -17.05 7.14
CA THR A 736 -23.41 -16.75 6.15
C THR A 736 -24.77 -16.68 6.83
N VAL A 737 -25.45 -15.55 6.72
CA VAL A 737 -26.79 -15.31 7.28
C VAL A 737 -27.79 -15.23 6.13
N ASN A 738 -28.52 -16.33 5.90
CA ASN A 738 -29.55 -16.43 4.87
C ASN A 738 -30.91 -15.96 5.43
N ILE A 739 -31.55 -14.98 4.80
CA ILE A 739 -32.76 -14.28 5.30
C ILE A 739 -33.91 -14.40 4.29
N ASP A 740 -34.97 -15.13 4.63
CA ASP A 740 -36.15 -15.35 3.76
C ASP A 740 -37.02 -14.10 3.59
N ASN A 741 -37.16 -13.27 4.64
CA ASN A 741 -38.21 -12.25 4.67
C ASN A 741 -37.74 -10.85 5.07
N LYS A 742 -37.06 -10.69 6.21
CA LYS A 742 -36.76 -9.36 6.75
C LYS A 742 -35.44 -9.26 7.51
N LEU A 743 -34.66 -8.27 7.13
CA LEU A 743 -33.55 -7.69 7.89
C LEU A 743 -33.97 -6.29 8.34
N ASP A 744 -33.75 -5.98 9.61
CA ASP A 744 -33.98 -4.67 10.23
C ASP A 744 -32.82 -4.41 11.22
N VAL A 745 -32.05 -3.36 10.97
CA VAL A 745 -30.93 -2.90 11.82
C VAL A 745 -31.17 -1.42 12.11
N VAL A 746 -31.47 -1.09 13.38
CA VAL A 746 -32.06 0.20 13.76
C VAL A 746 -31.64 0.69 15.15
N HIS A 747 -31.48 2.01 15.28
CA HIS A 747 -31.19 2.78 16.50
C HIS A 747 -29.82 2.46 17.12
N ASP A 748 -28.74 2.89 16.49
CA ASP A 748 -27.36 2.69 16.94
C ASP A 748 -26.99 1.19 17.05
N ALA A 749 -27.62 0.34 16.22
CA ALA A 749 -27.34 -1.10 16.22
C ALA A 749 -26.05 -1.40 15.45
N GLU A 750 -25.29 -2.39 15.91
CA GLU A 750 -23.96 -2.69 15.37
C GLU A 750 -23.92 -4.11 14.79
N VAL A 751 -23.35 -4.26 13.60
CA VAL A 751 -22.84 -5.54 13.07
C VAL A 751 -21.34 -5.39 12.92
N VAL A 752 -20.58 -6.16 13.69
CA VAL A 752 -19.12 -6.04 13.83
C VAL A 752 -18.44 -7.41 13.82
N ILE A 753 -17.18 -7.44 13.43
CA ILE A 753 -16.41 -8.66 13.24
C ILE A 753 -15.17 -8.60 14.15
N ASP A 754 -15.08 -9.54 15.08
CA ASP A 754 -14.04 -9.59 16.12
C ASP A 754 -12.75 -10.28 15.62
N ASN A 755 -12.90 -11.34 14.81
CA ASN A 755 -11.80 -12.08 14.20
C ASN A 755 -12.14 -12.34 12.73
N GLY A 756 -11.56 -11.57 11.81
CA GLY A 756 -11.83 -11.66 10.37
C GLY A 756 -12.10 -10.29 9.75
N THR A 757 -12.62 -10.30 8.54
CA THR A 757 -12.89 -9.11 7.71
C THR A 757 -14.36 -9.06 7.27
N SER A 758 -14.83 -7.94 6.70
CA SER A 758 -16.19 -7.85 6.16
C SER A 758 -16.49 -8.94 5.11
N ARG A 759 -15.45 -9.42 4.41
CA ARG A 759 -15.50 -10.51 3.42
C ARG A 759 -15.98 -11.83 4.04
N ASP A 760 -15.66 -12.07 5.30
CA ASP A 760 -16.01 -13.27 6.02
C ASP A 760 -17.46 -13.30 6.53
N LEU A 761 -18.24 -12.23 6.31
CA LEU A 761 -19.64 -12.13 6.68
C LEU A 761 -20.53 -11.77 5.48
N THR A 762 -21.46 -12.67 5.13
CA THR A 762 -22.41 -12.46 4.02
C THR A 762 -23.86 -12.63 4.46
N PHE A 763 -24.69 -11.64 4.17
CA PHE A 763 -26.14 -11.64 4.34
C PHE A 763 -26.83 -11.88 3.00
N ASN A 764 -27.35 -13.09 2.79
CA ASN A 764 -28.12 -13.44 1.61
C ASN A 764 -29.61 -13.19 1.87
N ILE A 765 -30.30 -12.45 0.99
CA ILE A 765 -31.70 -12.03 1.19
C ILE A 765 -32.54 -12.44 -0.04
N ASP A 766 -33.29 -13.53 0.08
CA ASP A 766 -34.14 -14.03 -1.01
C ASP A 766 -35.50 -13.30 -1.09
N GLY A 767 -35.96 -12.75 0.03
CA GLY A 767 -37.22 -12.01 0.12
C GLY A 767 -37.22 -10.74 -0.71
N SER A 768 -38.21 -10.57 -1.60
CA SER A 768 -38.37 -9.38 -2.45
C SER A 768 -38.86 -8.12 -1.71
N SER A 769 -38.57 -8.01 -0.40
CA SER A 769 -39.08 -6.93 0.46
C SER A 769 -38.14 -5.71 0.41
N SER A 770 -38.47 -4.66 1.19
CA SER A 770 -37.53 -3.56 1.42
C SER A 770 -36.88 -3.71 2.80
N HIS A 771 -35.55 -3.78 2.78
CA HIS A 771 -34.70 -3.97 3.95
C HIS A 771 -34.08 -2.62 4.31
N LYS A 772 -33.93 -2.36 5.61
CA LYS A 772 -33.50 -1.05 6.12
C LYS A 772 -32.39 -1.26 7.13
N ILE A 773 -31.31 -0.48 6.97
CA ILE A 773 -30.28 -0.23 7.96
C ILE A 773 -30.34 1.28 8.19
N ARG A 774 -30.55 1.71 9.44
CA ARG A 774 -30.78 3.13 9.74
C ARG A 774 -30.62 3.55 11.20
N ASP A 775 -30.78 4.84 11.45
CA ASP A 775 -30.73 5.51 12.75
C ASP A 775 -29.37 5.26 13.43
N GLY A 776 -28.26 5.82 12.96
CA GLY A 776 -26.95 5.73 13.64
C GLY A 776 -26.25 4.35 13.60
N SER A 777 -26.74 3.40 12.80
CA SER A 777 -26.29 2.00 12.87
C SER A 777 -24.98 1.75 12.12
N ILE A 778 -24.11 0.91 12.68
CA ILE A 778 -22.86 0.42 12.08
C ILE A 778 -23.11 -0.95 11.46
N PHE A 779 -22.67 -1.17 10.22
CA PHE A 779 -22.80 -2.45 9.54
C PHE A 779 -21.52 -2.86 8.81
N GLN A 780 -20.83 -3.86 9.32
CA GLN A 780 -19.77 -4.57 8.61
C GLN A 780 -20.33 -5.83 7.94
N GLY A 781 -19.90 -6.11 6.71
CA GLY A 781 -20.27 -7.33 5.98
C GLY A 781 -21.01 -7.08 4.68
N ASN A 782 -21.17 -8.14 3.89
CA ASN A 782 -21.70 -8.07 2.54
C ASN A 782 -23.20 -8.39 2.48
N ILE A 783 -23.92 -7.79 1.53
CA ILE A 783 -25.35 -8.05 1.31
C ILE A 783 -25.58 -8.50 -0.14
N ILE A 784 -26.16 -9.69 -0.32
CA ILE A 784 -26.59 -10.21 -1.62
C ILE A 784 -28.10 -10.38 -1.60
N ALA A 785 -28.82 -9.53 -2.33
CA ALA A 785 -30.27 -9.37 -2.23
C ALA A 785 -30.93 -9.18 -3.61
N PRO A 786 -30.79 -10.16 -4.53
CA PRO A 786 -31.06 -10.00 -5.97
C PRO A 786 -32.51 -9.64 -6.31
N LYS A 787 -33.44 -9.87 -5.39
CA LYS A 787 -34.88 -9.61 -5.56
C LYS A 787 -35.37 -8.39 -4.76
N ALA A 788 -34.53 -7.82 -3.90
CA ALA A 788 -34.93 -6.90 -2.84
C ALA A 788 -34.49 -5.44 -3.08
N THR A 789 -35.01 -4.52 -2.28
CA THR A 789 -34.51 -3.13 -2.21
C THR A 789 -33.84 -2.88 -0.87
N ILE A 790 -32.54 -2.60 -0.89
CA ILE A 790 -31.76 -2.22 0.29
C ILE A 790 -31.83 -0.70 0.46
N ARG A 791 -32.02 -0.25 1.70
CA ARG A 791 -32.07 1.16 2.07
C ARG A 791 -31.14 1.44 3.24
N LEU A 792 -30.23 2.39 3.05
CA LEU A 792 -29.33 2.92 4.06
C LEU A 792 -29.78 4.35 4.35
N GLN A 793 -30.05 4.69 5.61
CA GLN A 793 -30.68 5.98 5.96
C GLN A 793 -30.24 6.47 7.34
N ASP A 794 -30.32 7.77 7.58
CA ASP A 794 -30.28 8.34 8.93
C ASP A 794 -28.96 7.96 9.66
N ASP A 795 -27.82 8.49 9.19
CA ASP A 795 -26.48 8.39 9.82
C ASP A 795 -25.89 6.96 9.92
N VAL A 796 -25.84 6.20 8.81
CA VAL A 796 -25.31 4.82 8.80
C VAL A 796 -23.87 4.75 8.31
N TYR A 797 -23.02 4.04 9.05
CA TYR A 797 -21.70 3.60 8.59
C TYR A 797 -21.77 2.16 8.04
N PHE A 798 -21.34 1.93 6.81
CA PHE A 798 -21.34 0.62 6.16
C PHE A 798 -19.95 0.27 5.59
N LYS A 799 -19.37 -0.88 5.98
CA LYS A 799 -18.09 -1.40 5.40
C LYS A 799 -18.29 -2.80 4.80
N GLY A 800 -18.22 -2.91 3.47
CA GLY A 800 -18.48 -4.13 2.68
C GLY A 800 -19.04 -3.80 1.29
N SER A 801 -19.69 -4.76 0.63
CA SER A 801 -20.37 -4.57 -0.67
C SER A 801 -21.86 -4.95 -0.63
N ILE A 802 -22.67 -4.28 -1.45
CA ILE A 802 -24.10 -4.55 -1.62
C ILE A 802 -24.40 -4.88 -3.09
N CYS A 803 -24.91 -6.08 -3.34
CA CYS A 803 -25.55 -6.43 -4.60
C CYS A 803 -27.05 -6.63 -4.38
N ALA A 804 -27.90 -5.89 -5.09
CA ALA A 804 -29.34 -5.96 -4.89
C ALA A 804 -30.14 -5.65 -6.15
N LYS A 805 -31.47 -5.85 -6.12
CA LYS A 805 -32.31 -5.35 -7.22
C LYS A 805 -32.24 -3.82 -7.32
N ARG A 806 -32.37 -3.15 -6.17
CA ARG A 806 -32.23 -1.70 -6.05
C ARG A 806 -31.54 -1.33 -4.76
N ILE A 807 -30.76 -0.26 -4.82
CA ILE A 807 -30.05 0.32 -3.68
C ILE A 807 -30.46 1.79 -3.57
N GLU A 808 -30.92 2.21 -2.40
CA GLU A 808 -31.30 3.59 -2.13
C GLU A 808 -30.57 4.10 -0.88
N VAL A 809 -29.65 5.05 -1.09
CA VAL A 809 -28.85 5.74 -0.06
C VAL A 809 -29.51 7.07 0.27
N TYR A 810 -29.63 7.39 1.55
CA TYR A 810 -30.26 8.60 2.08
C TYR A 810 -29.23 9.39 2.94
N GLU A 811 -29.72 10.41 3.65
CA GLU A 811 -28.94 11.37 4.43
C GLU A 811 -28.02 10.73 5.50
N GLY A 812 -26.79 11.24 5.59
CA GLY A 812 -25.80 10.90 6.62
C GLY A 812 -25.09 9.56 6.41
N VAL A 813 -25.25 8.91 5.26
CA VAL A 813 -24.70 7.57 5.04
C VAL A 813 -23.25 7.62 4.56
N GLU A 814 -22.38 6.91 5.27
CA GLU A 814 -20.97 6.71 4.96
C GLU A 814 -20.73 5.27 4.49
N LEU A 815 -20.14 5.10 3.30
CA LEU A 815 -19.95 3.81 2.63
C LEU A 815 -18.48 3.53 2.34
N HIS A 816 -17.98 2.37 2.76
CA HIS A 816 -16.61 1.93 2.55
C HIS A 816 -16.55 0.55 1.90
N HIS A 817 -15.88 0.44 0.76
CA HIS A 817 -15.53 -0.85 0.18
C HIS A 817 -14.43 -1.55 1.03
N HIS A 818 -14.17 -2.84 0.77
CA HIS A 818 -13.22 -3.65 1.54
C HIS A 818 -12.35 -4.61 0.70
N GLY A 819 -12.58 -4.70 -0.61
CA GLY A 819 -11.75 -5.49 -1.53
C GLY A 819 -12.02 -7.01 -1.54
N ILE A 820 -12.36 -7.50 -2.74
CA ILE A 820 -12.37 -8.86 -3.29
C ILE A 820 -13.38 -9.91 -2.72
N ASP A 821 -14.01 -10.62 -3.69
CA ASP A 821 -14.47 -12.02 -3.65
C ASP A 821 -15.97 -12.40 -3.49
N ILE A 822 -16.94 -11.54 -3.83
CA ILE A 822 -18.36 -12.01 -3.93
C ILE A 822 -19.25 -11.41 -5.03
N MET A 823 -18.78 -10.42 -5.79
CA MET A 823 -19.61 -9.74 -6.81
C MET A 823 -19.29 -10.20 -8.24
N PRO A 824 -20.29 -10.27 -9.15
CA PRO A 824 -20.10 -10.62 -10.56
C PRO A 824 -19.16 -9.69 -11.34
N HIS A 825 -18.59 -10.20 -12.44
CA HIS A 825 -17.79 -9.45 -13.42
C HIS A 825 -18.40 -9.56 -14.84
N ALA A 826 -18.05 -8.63 -15.73
CA ALA A 826 -18.45 -8.63 -17.15
C ALA A 826 -17.83 -9.80 -17.96
N ALA A 827 -18.44 -10.19 -19.08
CA ALA A 827 -18.15 -11.43 -19.80
C ALA A 827 -17.82 -11.19 -21.28
N LYS A 828 -16.62 -10.64 -21.53
CA LYS A 828 -16.12 -10.20 -22.83
C LYS A 828 -16.22 -11.25 -23.94
N VAL A 829 -17.08 -11.02 -24.93
CA VAL A 829 -17.23 -11.89 -26.11
C VAL A 829 -16.22 -11.52 -27.21
N ILE A 830 -15.23 -12.39 -27.46
CA ILE A 830 -14.27 -12.19 -28.56
C ILE A 830 -14.88 -12.66 -29.89
N ALA A 831 -15.28 -11.71 -30.73
CA ALA A 831 -15.69 -11.98 -32.11
C ALA A 831 -14.47 -12.19 -33.03
N GLN A 832 -14.16 -13.44 -33.39
CA GLN A 832 -13.37 -13.74 -34.58
C GLN A 832 -14.30 -14.25 -35.69
N GLY A 833 -14.34 -13.53 -36.81
CA GLY A 833 -15.26 -13.83 -37.90
C GLY A 833 -14.78 -14.96 -38.82
N ASN A 834 -15.73 -15.74 -39.36
CA ASN A 834 -15.80 -16.13 -40.78
C ASN A 834 -17.05 -16.97 -41.08
N GLY A 835 -17.71 -16.71 -42.22
CA GLY A 835 -18.35 -17.76 -43.02
C GLY A 835 -19.79 -18.19 -42.69
N GLU A 836 -20.75 -17.68 -43.47
CA GLU A 836 -21.93 -18.37 -44.03
C GLU A 836 -22.91 -19.14 -43.10
N ALA A 837 -24.02 -18.44 -42.79
CA ALA A 837 -25.42 -18.84 -42.99
C ALA A 837 -25.97 -20.18 -42.41
N GLY A 838 -26.88 -20.05 -41.44
CA GLY A 838 -27.91 -21.03 -41.10
C GLY A 838 -28.91 -20.47 -40.07
N GLU A 839 -30.18 -20.29 -40.46
CA GLU A 839 -31.24 -19.81 -39.56
C GLU A 839 -31.66 -20.91 -38.56
N GLU A 840 -31.69 -20.60 -37.25
CA GLU A 840 -32.94 -20.45 -36.47
C GLU A 840 -32.73 -20.49 -34.93
N ASN A 841 -33.43 -19.58 -34.24
CA ASN A 841 -34.05 -19.74 -32.91
C ASN A 841 -33.19 -20.08 -31.65
N GLY A 842 -32.89 -19.02 -30.87
CA GLY A 842 -33.23 -18.99 -29.43
C GLY A 842 -32.16 -19.33 -28.37
N ALA A 843 -31.70 -18.29 -27.67
CA ALA A 843 -31.18 -18.26 -26.28
C ALA A 843 -30.10 -19.29 -25.86
N ILE A 844 -28.83 -18.86 -25.74
CA ILE A 844 -27.77 -19.61 -25.05
C ILE A 844 -26.83 -18.65 -24.30
N GLY A 845 -26.80 -18.77 -22.96
CA GLY A 845 -25.58 -18.48 -22.20
C GLY A 845 -24.72 -19.76 -22.19
N ASN A 846 -23.40 -19.65 -22.40
CA ASN A 846 -22.57 -20.82 -22.70
C ASN A 846 -22.41 -21.77 -21.51
N LEU A 847 -23.25 -22.82 -21.52
CA LEU A 847 -23.03 -24.06 -20.79
C LEU A 847 -21.70 -24.69 -21.23
N PRO A 848 -21.01 -25.42 -20.34
CA PRO A 848 -19.80 -26.16 -20.73
C PRO A 848 -20.14 -27.19 -21.82
N THR A 849 -19.20 -27.42 -22.75
CA THR A 849 -19.41 -28.34 -23.89
C THR A 849 -18.98 -29.77 -23.62
N GLU A 850 -18.25 -30.01 -22.52
CA GLU A 850 -17.80 -31.32 -22.08
C GLU A 850 -17.89 -31.49 -20.55
N TYR A 851 -17.85 -32.74 -20.10
CA TYR A 851 -17.71 -33.05 -18.67
C TYR A 851 -16.25 -32.90 -18.23
N SER A 852 -16.00 -32.18 -17.15
CA SER A 852 -14.66 -32.05 -16.54
C SER A 852 -14.72 -32.27 -15.03
N LEU A 853 -13.59 -32.65 -14.41
CA LEU A 853 -13.35 -32.60 -12.97
C LEU A 853 -11.97 -31.98 -12.76
N ASP A 854 -11.92 -30.86 -12.05
CA ASP A 854 -10.71 -30.06 -11.91
C ASP A 854 -9.78 -30.58 -10.81
N GLN A 855 -8.53 -30.10 -10.83
CA GLN A 855 -7.64 -30.31 -9.69
C GLN A 855 -8.15 -29.50 -8.49
N ASN A 856 -8.22 -30.12 -7.33
CA ASN A 856 -8.66 -29.45 -6.12
C ASN A 856 -7.66 -28.35 -5.74
N TYR A 857 -8.16 -27.24 -5.18
CA TYR A 857 -7.33 -26.11 -4.77
C TYR A 857 -7.75 -25.59 -3.39
N PRO A 858 -6.81 -25.31 -2.47
CA PRO A 858 -5.38 -25.61 -2.55
C PRO A 858 -5.11 -27.13 -2.60
N ASN A 859 -3.90 -27.53 -3.04
CA ASN A 859 -3.41 -28.90 -3.02
C ASN A 859 -1.86 -28.94 -3.06
N PRO A 860 -1.14 -29.26 -1.98
CA PRO A 860 -1.64 -29.79 -0.71
C PRO A 860 -2.53 -28.80 0.05
N PHE A 861 -3.35 -29.30 0.99
CA PHE A 861 -4.32 -28.47 1.72
C PHE A 861 -4.35 -28.80 3.22
N ASN A 862 -4.79 -27.82 4.02
CA ASN A 862 -4.95 -27.95 5.47
C ASN A 862 -5.95 -26.89 6.00
N PRO A 863 -7.09 -27.26 6.61
CA PRO A 863 -7.82 -28.53 6.47
C PRO A 863 -8.74 -28.53 5.23
N THR A 864 -8.84 -27.41 4.50
CA THR A 864 -9.93 -27.16 3.53
C THR A 864 -9.45 -27.09 2.09
N THR A 865 -10.19 -27.70 1.16
CA THR A 865 -9.93 -27.64 -0.28
C THR A 865 -11.22 -27.61 -1.10
N THR A 866 -11.16 -27.00 -2.28
CA THR A 866 -12.29 -26.82 -3.19
C THR A 866 -12.14 -27.74 -4.41
N VAL A 867 -13.20 -28.48 -4.74
CA VAL A 867 -13.32 -29.35 -5.92
C VAL A 867 -14.33 -28.75 -6.89
N ARG A 868 -13.89 -28.46 -8.11
CA ARG A 868 -14.72 -27.93 -9.21
C ARG A 868 -14.95 -28.98 -10.29
N PHE A 869 -16.10 -28.94 -10.97
CA PHE A 869 -16.42 -29.80 -12.11
C PHE A 869 -17.45 -29.18 -13.06
N ALA A 870 -17.46 -29.60 -14.32
CA ALA A 870 -18.40 -29.14 -15.34
C ALA A 870 -19.34 -30.27 -15.81
N LEU A 871 -20.60 -29.94 -16.09
CA LEU A 871 -21.62 -30.82 -16.66
C LEU A 871 -22.22 -30.18 -17.93
N PRO A 872 -22.06 -30.76 -19.14
CA PRO A 872 -22.61 -30.19 -20.37
C PRO A 872 -24.11 -30.41 -20.52
N GLU A 873 -24.66 -31.39 -19.80
CA GLU A 873 -26.09 -31.66 -19.71
C GLU A 873 -26.48 -32.02 -18.26
N ALA A 874 -27.74 -31.76 -17.91
CA ALA A 874 -28.28 -32.06 -16.59
C ALA A 874 -28.11 -33.56 -16.27
N SER A 875 -27.35 -33.86 -15.21
CA SER A 875 -26.81 -35.20 -14.97
C SER A 875 -27.04 -35.65 -13.53
N ASN A 876 -27.30 -36.95 -13.33
CA ASN A 876 -27.27 -37.54 -12.00
C ASN A 876 -25.81 -37.72 -11.55
N VAL A 877 -25.40 -36.89 -10.60
CA VAL A 877 -24.03 -36.78 -10.10
C VAL A 877 -23.84 -37.54 -8.80
N THR A 878 -22.65 -38.10 -8.63
CA THR A 878 -22.11 -38.54 -7.34
C THR A 878 -20.62 -38.16 -7.28
N LEU A 879 -20.28 -37.20 -6.41
CA LEU A 879 -18.91 -36.80 -6.10
C LEU A 879 -18.53 -37.36 -4.72
N LYS A 880 -17.56 -38.27 -4.68
CA LYS A 880 -17.16 -38.99 -3.46
C LYS A 880 -15.66 -38.94 -3.22
N ILE A 881 -15.30 -38.90 -1.94
CA ILE A 881 -13.93 -38.93 -1.44
C ILE A 881 -13.66 -40.30 -0.83
N TYR A 882 -12.48 -40.84 -1.11
CA TYR A 882 -12.00 -42.13 -0.65
C TYR A 882 -10.60 -41.98 -0.05
N ASN A 883 -10.28 -42.81 0.95
CA ASN A 883 -8.91 -42.95 1.42
C ASN A 883 -8.09 -43.84 0.46
N ILE A 884 -6.78 -43.96 0.71
CA ILE A 884 -5.88 -44.76 -0.13
C ILE A 884 -6.21 -46.27 -0.17
N LEU A 885 -7.03 -46.77 0.76
CA LEU A 885 -7.55 -48.15 0.78
C LEU A 885 -8.83 -48.31 -0.05
N GLY A 886 -9.32 -47.25 -0.69
CA GLY A 886 -10.56 -47.25 -1.47
C GLY A 886 -11.84 -47.25 -0.63
N GLN A 887 -11.74 -47.01 0.69
CA GLN A 887 -12.91 -46.85 1.55
C GLN A 887 -13.47 -45.44 1.38
N GLU A 888 -14.79 -45.33 1.27
CA GLU A 888 -15.48 -44.04 1.21
C GLU A 888 -15.32 -43.28 2.53
N VAL A 889 -14.98 -42.00 2.41
CA VAL A 889 -14.71 -41.07 3.52
C VAL A 889 -15.83 -40.03 3.62
N TYR A 890 -16.21 -39.45 2.48
CA TYR A 890 -17.21 -38.38 2.40
C TYR A 890 -17.92 -38.41 1.04
N THR A 891 -19.21 -38.05 0.99
CA THR A 891 -19.93 -37.73 -0.26
C THR A 891 -20.11 -36.23 -0.34
N LEU A 892 -19.44 -35.55 -1.27
CA LEU A 892 -19.53 -34.10 -1.46
C LEU A 892 -20.81 -33.69 -2.20
N ALA A 893 -21.20 -34.46 -3.21
CA ALA A 893 -22.40 -34.18 -4.00
C ALA A 893 -23.11 -35.48 -4.37
N ARG A 894 -24.44 -35.48 -4.34
CA ARG A 894 -25.27 -36.61 -4.78
C ARG A 894 -26.67 -36.15 -5.21
N GLY A 895 -27.04 -36.41 -6.45
CA GLY A 895 -28.36 -36.11 -7.00
C GLY A 895 -28.29 -35.60 -8.43
N ASN A 896 -29.43 -35.26 -9.02
CA ASN A 896 -29.43 -34.52 -10.30
C ASN A 896 -28.91 -33.11 -10.07
N LEU A 897 -27.97 -32.70 -10.90
CA LEU A 897 -27.45 -31.34 -11.01
C LEU A 897 -27.65 -30.89 -12.46
N GLU A 898 -28.03 -29.63 -12.65
CA GLU A 898 -28.25 -29.05 -13.98
C GLU A 898 -26.95 -28.88 -14.77
N ALA A 899 -27.06 -28.66 -16.07
CA ALA A 899 -25.93 -28.30 -16.92
C ALA A 899 -25.27 -27.01 -16.40
N GLY A 900 -23.93 -26.97 -16.33
CA GLY A 900 -23.19 -25.84 -15.77
C GLY A 900 -21.91 -26.26 -15.05
N PHE A 901 -21.27 -25.28 -14.40
CA PHE A 901 -20.10 -25.47 -13.54
C PHE A 901 -20.53 -25.58 -12.08
N HIS A 902 -19.89 -26.49 -11.34
CA HIS A 902 -20.27 -26.88 -9.98
C HIS A 902 -19.05 -26.86 -9.07
N THR A 903 -19.21 -26.33 -7.86
CA THR A 903 -18.12 -26.17 -6.88
C THR A 903 -18.53 -26.74 -5.52
N PHE A 904 -17.68 -27.59 -4.94
CA PHE A 904 -17.90 -28.20 -3.63
C PHE A 904 -16.64 -28.15 -2.77
N GLN A 905 -16.78 -27.80 -1.49
CA GLN A 905 -15.66 -27.67 -0.56
C GLN A 905 -15.59 -28.87 0.39
N TRP A 906 -14.38 -29.33 0.72
CA TRP A 906 -14.12 -30.36 1.73
C TRP A 906 -13.18 -29.86 2.81
N ASN A 907 -13.59 -29.99 4.08
CA ASN A 907 -12.87 -29.55 5.27
C ASN A 907 -12.12 -30.68 6.01
N ALA A 908 -11.66 -31.71 5.27
CA ALA A 908 -10.95 -32.87 5.82
C ALA A 908 -11.71 -33.63 6.93
N THR A 909 -13.04 -33.76 6.82
CA THR A 909 -13.87 -34.58 7.70
C THR A 909 -14.41 -35.85 7.02
N ASP A 910 -14.68 -36.89 7.81
CA ASP A 910 -15.48 -38.02 7.36
C ASP A 910 -16.99 -37.71 7.42
N GLN A 911 -17.81 -38.63 6.91
CA GLN A 911 -19.29 -38.50 6.89
C GLN A 911 -19.95 -38.38 8.29
N TYR A 912 -19.17 -38.49 9.37
CA TYR A 912 -19.61 -38.30 10.76
C TYR A 912 -19.03 -37.01 11.38
N GLY A 913 -18.40 -36.14 10.58
CA GLY A 913 -17.79 -34.89 11.02
C GLY A 913 -16.43 -35.05 11.71
N SER A 914 -15.86 -36.25 11.75
CA SER A 914 -14.57 -36.49 12.41
C SER A 914 -13.41 -36.14 11.47
N ARG A 915 -12.42 -35.38 11.95
CA ARG A 915 -11.23 -35.04 11.14
C ARG A 915 -10.47 -36.29 10.72
N VAL A 916 -10.11 -36.36 9.44
CA VAL A 916 -9.38 -37.48 8.86
C VAL A 916 -7.86 -37.32 9.04
N ALA A 917 -7.10 -38.39 8.85
CA ALA A 917 -5.65 -38.37 9.01
C ALA A 917 -4.95 -37.70 7.81
N SER A 918 -3.82 -37.02 8.02
CA SER A 918 -2.99 -36.51 6.91
C SER A 918 -2.59 -37.63 5.95
N GLY A 919 -2.54 -37.32 4.66
CA GLY A 919 -2.22 -38.29 3.62
C GLY A 919 -2.96 -38.05 2.32
N ILE A 920 -2.81 -39.01 1.40
CA ILE A 920 -3.41 -38.94 0.06
C ILE A 920 -4.85 -39.43 0.12
N TYR A 921 -5.77 -38.57 -0.34
CA TYR A 921 -7.16 -38.90 -0.61
C TYR A 921 -7.42 -38.89 -2.11
N ILE A 922 -8.48 -39.59 -2.51
CA ILE A 922 -8.88 -39.76 -3.90
C ILE A 922 -10.33 -39.27 -4.00
N TYR A 923 -10.61 -38.31 -4.87
CA TYR A 923 -11.98 -37.89 -5.16
C TYR A 923 -12.39 -38.33 -6.57
N ARG A 924 -13.62 -38.82 -6.69
CA ARG A 924 -14.19 -39.33 -7.93
C ARG A 924 -15.54 -38.67 -8.18
N LEU A 925 -15.66 -38.05 -9.35
CA LEU A 925 -16.93 -37.65 -9.93
C LEU A 925 -17.47 -38.81 -10.78
N GLN A 926 -18.75 -39.09 -10.65
CA GLN A 926 -19.52 -39.86 -11.60
C GLN A 926 -20.75 -39.04 -12.01
N ALA A 927 -20.93 -38.77 -13.30
CA ALA A 927 -22.04 -38.03 -13.86
C ALA A 927 -22.59 -38.79 -15.08
N GLY A 928 -23.71 -39.50 -14.92
CA GLY A 928 -24.21 -40.41 -15.95
C GLY A 928 -23.18 -41.49 -16.33
N HIS A 929 -22.67 -41.42 -17.57
CA HIS A 929 -21.60 -42.30 -18.08
C HIS A 929 -20.19 -41.76 -17.84
N PHE A 930 -20.03 -40.47 -17.52
CA PHE A 930 -18.73 -39.87 -17.24
C PHE A 930 -18.23 -40.28 -15.85
N VAL A 931 -16.96 -40.70 -15.75
CA VAL A 931 -16.30 -40.98 -14.47
C VAL A 931 -14.86 -40.47 -14.54
N GLN A 932 -14.54 -39.47 -13.71
CA GLN A 932 -13.18 -38.96 -13.55
C GLN A 932 -12.75 -39.05 -12.09
N THR A 933 -11.45 -39.27 -11.86
CA THR A 933 -10.89 -39.46 -10.52
C THR A 933 -9.56 -38.72 -10.42
N LYS A 934 -9.39 -37.94 -9.35
CA LYS A 934 -8.18 -37.17 -9.05
C LYS A 934 -7.71 -37.43 -7.61
N LYS A 935 -6.49 -37.01 -7.31
CA LYS A 935 -5.83 -37.19 -6.01
C LYS A 935 -5.66 -35.84 -5.33
N MET A 936 -5.74 -35.81 -4.02
CA MET A 936 -5.47 -34.64 -3.18
C MET A 936 -4.64 -35.05 -1.96
N LEU A 937 -3.81 -34.13 -1.46
CA LEU A 937 -2.91 -34.36 -0.33
C LEU A 937 -3.29 -33.46 0.85
N LEU A 938 -3.83 -34.08 1.90
CA LEU A 938 -4.07 -33.42 3.17
C LEU A 938 -2.77 -33.42 3.99
N VAL A 939 -2.30 -32.23 4.35
CA VAL A 939 -1.18 -32.03 5.31
C VAL A 939 -1.78 -31.52 6.62
N LYS A 940 -1.13 -31.80 7.76
CA LYS A 940 -1.51 -31.26 9.07
C LYS A 940 -0.53 -30.18 9.49
#